data_AF-A0A7X9KP27-F1
#
_entry.id   AF-A0A7X9KP27-F1
#
_cell.length_a   1.000
_cell.length_b   1.000
_cell.length_c   1.000
_cell.angle_alpha   90.00
_cell.angle_beta   90.00
_cell.angle_gamma   90.00
#
_symmetry.space_group_name_H-M   'P 1'
#
loop_
_entity.id
_entity.type
_entity.pdbx_description
1 polymer ?
#
loop_
_entity_poly.entity_id
_entity_poly.type
_entity_poly.pdbx_seq_one_letter_code
_entity_poly.pdbx_strand_id
1 'polypeptide(L)'
;MPILLLAQTVNMDAGIQLVAKGTIALVVNNGELMNNGIYIPDSSTVYFDGPANISLSGTQPTNFFNLTFKGAGLKRNENTDTSRVYNTLAAEGSTTFDADGNTNNRAFVLRSVNAATANVAVIPASANITGNVIVERYIHTPRKWQLLAVPTNTAQTIYETWQENGLAPIGFGTAVTMPAPLGPGLDFASPGGPSLKYLNATGTDFIPVTNTIVPIATVKDGAYYIFVRGDRTNLTGTQSGNTTLRTKGPLNVHNFSPIAVSLPAGVWKSIGNPYASAINFEQILTHSTLDDEFQLWDPKRPGIYTLGAYVSFSSSSATPWSPVPPIGGSYISSNTRIESGQGFLVTNTGSPGAINFEENDKTSGSSNVNRFSIDSSINNYIAGRSQFNMLAYAVGGSEEMILDGNATVFGAEFNNDYDSRDVDKINNGSDNFGINDKQSHQLIIDTRPEVSNNDTIHYNMNLLRYQNYRFKFYAENFFGNVQAWLLDNFLQTEAPLNTSGDTSLYNFSINSNPASKAADRFKVVFKLAVVVPVRFVNVTASRNVNSTITIKWHIANEENIEKYDVERSASSTGFAKVYEATATNSSNYLQIDAAPLPLNNYYRIKAIGLNGETTYSNIVKVLPEKSHSAISVYPNPVANKTLGIYFNNVQPGPYLLQLIQEDGKMLQQANIEVNTALQSFSMPLDKSLPQGYYMVRLLLHNNEQVAIIPVTIL
;
A
#
# COMPACT_ATOMS: atom_id res chain seq x y z
N MET A 1 -8.66 36.47 0.72
CA MET A 1 -10.12 36.57 0.47
C MET A 1 -10.32 36.75 -1.02
N PRO A 2 -11.23 36.00 -1.67
CA PRO A 2 -11.52 36.24 -3.08
C PRO A 2 -12.04 37.67 -3.23
N ILE A 3 -11.50 38.41 -4.20
CA ILE A 3 -12.05 39.71 -4.58
C ILE A 3 -13.41 39.42 -5.23
N LEU A 4 -14.46 40.06 -4.74
CA LEU A 4 -15.81 39.95 -5.26
C LEU A 4 -16.13 41.20 -6.09
N LEU A 5 -16.39 40.99 -7.38
CA LEU A 5 -16.87 42.04 -8.29
C LEU A 5 -18.34 41.77 -8.60
N LEU A 6 -19.23 42.67 -8.21
CA LEU A 6 -20.65 42.61 -8.55
C LEU A 6 -20.96 43.62 -9.65
N ALA A 7 -21.65 43.16 -10.69
CA ALA A 7 -22.17 43.99 -11.76
C ALA A 7 -23.58 43.52 -12.14
N GLN A 8 -24.41 44.43 -12.62
CA GLN A 8 -25.66 44.02 -13.28
C GLN A 8 -25.37 43.54 -14.71
N THR A 9 -24.54 44.31 -15.43
CA THR A 9 -24.12 44.01 -16.81
C THR A 9 -22.62 44.24 -16.94
N VAL A 10 -21.95 43.38 -17.70
CA VAL A 10 -20.54 43.51 -18.07
C VAL A 10 -20.45 43.55 -19.59
N ASN A 11 -20.20 44.74 -20.15
CA ASN A 11 -20.04 44.93 -21.58
C ASN A 11 -18.56 45.15 -21.90
N MET A 12 -17.97 44.25 -22.68
CA MET A 12 -16.63 44.38 -23.22
C MET A 12 -16.74 44.71 -24.71
N ASP A 13 -16.68 46.00 -25.05
CA ASP A 13 -16.67 46.45 -26.44
C ASP A 13 -15.36 46.10 -27.15
N ALA A 14 -15.33 46.26 -28.47
CA ALA A 14 -14.13 46.04 -29.26
C ALA A 14 -12.94 46.87 -28.73
N GLY A 15 -11.80 46.22 -28.54
CA GLY A 15 -10.60 46.84 -27.97
C GLY A 15 -10.53 46.86 -26.44
N ILE A 16 -11.59 46.44 -25.74
CA ILE A 16 -11.57 46.25 -24.28
C ILE A 16 -11.02 44.87 -23.93
N GLN A 17 -10.18 44.83 -22.88
CA GLN A 17 -9.69 43.60 -22.28
C GLN A 17 -10.06 43.55 -20.80
N LEU A 18 -10.72 42.46 -20.38
CA LEU A 18 -10.99 42.15 -18.98
C LEU A 18 -10.18 40.94 -18.54
N VAL A 19 -9.39 41.09 -17.48
CA VAL A 19 -8.53 40.04 -16.93
C VAL A 19 -8.95 39.73 -15.49
N ALA A 20 -9.53 38.55 -15.27
CA ALA A 20 -9.88 38.05 -13.95
C ALA A 20 -8.76 37.15 -13.41
N LYS A 21 -7.65 37.74 -12.98
CA LYS A 21 -6.45 37.00 -12.53
C LYS A 21 -6.58 36.48 -11.10
N GLY A 22 -6.24 35.21 -10.87
CA GLY A 22 -6.34 34.54 -9.57
C GLY A 22 -7.77 34.16 -9.17
N THR A 23 -7.99 33.97 -7.87
CA THR A 23 -9.26 33.51 -7.30
C THR A 23 -10.26 34.66 -7.13
N ILE A 24 -10.72 35.24 -8.24
CA ILE A 24 -11.74 36.30 -8.28
C ILE A 24 -13.12 35.69 -8.50
N ALA A 25 -14.14 36.24 -7.83
CA ALA A 25 -15.54 35.96 -8.11
C ALA A 25 -16.18 37.15 -8.85
N LEU A 26 -16.58 36.95 -10.11
CA LEU A 26 -17.38 37.92 -10.87
C LEU A 26 -18.85 37.51 -10.81
N VAL A 27 -19.71 38.36 -10.23
CA VAL A 27 -21.15 38.12 -10.15
C VAL A 27 -21.85 39.09 -11.10
N VAL A 28 -22.49 38.53 -12.13
CA VAL A 28 -23.43 39.23 -13.01
C VAL A 28 -24.83 38.97 -12.47
N ASN A 29 -25.42 39.96 -11.82
CA ASN A 29 -26.71 39.85 -11.15
C ASN A 29 -27.81 40.49 -11.99
N ASN A 30 -28.74 39.67 -12.48
CA ASN A 30 -29.92 40.10 -13.23
C ASN A 30 -29.60 40.90 -14.50
N GLY A 31 -28.59 40.45 -15.25
CA GLY A 31 -28.21 41.02 -16.54
C GLY A 31 -27.26 40.11 -17.31
N GLU A 32 -26.39 40.70 -18.11
CA GLU A 32 -25.66 40.03 -19.18
C GLU A 32 -24.14 40.28 -19.11
N LEU A 33 -23.36 39.29 -19.54
CA LEU A 33 -21.98 39.47 -19.95
C LEU A 33 -21.89 39.44 -21.47
N MET A 34 -21.61 40.58 -22.09
CA MET A 34 -21.39 40.70 -23.53
C MET A 34 -19.89 40.81 -23.82
N ASN A 35 -19.36 39.89 -24.63
CA ASN A 35 -17.95 39.87 -25.02
C ASN A 35 -17.75 40.14 -26.51
N ASN A 36 -17.42 41.38 -26.84
CA ASN A 36 -16.93 41.82 -28.15
C ASN A 36 -15.43 42.17 -28.13
N GLY A 37 -14.77 41.95 -26.99
CA GLY A 37 -13.35 42.25 -26.73
C GLY A 37 -12.55 40.99 -26.36
N ILE A 38 -11.72 41.08 -25.33
CA ILE A 38 -10.90 39.95 -24.83
C ILE A 38 -11.22 39.69 -23.37
N TYR A 39 -11.65 38.45 -23.06
CA TYR A 39 -11.83 37.98 -21.68
C TYR A 39 -10.78 36.93 -21.30
N ILE A 40 -10.02 37.19 -20.24
CA ILE A 40 -9.01 36.27 -19.70
C ILE A 40 -9.44 35.83 -18.29
N PRO A 41 -9.90 34.58 -18.10
CA PRO A 41 -10.50 34.13 -16.85
C PRO A 41 -9.49 33.66 -15.79
N ASP A 42 -8.25 33.33 -16.15
CA ASP A 42 -7.26 32.67 -15.28
C ASP A 42 -7.87 31.53 -14.42
N SER A 43 -7.98 31.70 -13.09
CA SER A 43 -8.61 30.73 -12.16
C SER A 43 -9.91 31.25 -11.53
N SER A 44 -10.55 32.24 -12.15
CA SER A 44 -11.76 32.90 -11.64
C SER A 44 -13.01 32.03 -11.67
N THR A 45 -14.01 32.44 -10.87
CA THR A 45 -15.36 31.92 -10.93
C THR A 45 -16.33 33.01 -11.35
N VAL A 46 -17.13 32.73 -12.38
CA VAL A 46 -18.18 33.62 -12.85
C VAL A 46 -19.55 33.09 -12.43
N TYR A 47 -20.35 33.96 -11.81
CA TYR A 47 -21.72 33.68 -11.40
C TYR A 47 -22.68 34.52 -12.23
N PHE A 48 -23.70 33.88 -12.81
CA PHE A 48 -24.88 34.56 -13.34
C PHE A 48 -26.04 34.34 -12.38
N ASP A 49 -26.34 35.34 -11.57
CA ASP A 49 -27.37 35.27 -10.52
C ASP A 49 -28.63 36.09 -10.91
N GLY A 50 -29.73 35.84 -10.23
CA GLY A 50 -31.01 36.52 -10.45
C GLY A 50 -31.84 35.95 -11.61
N PRO A 51 -33.03 36.52 -11.88
CA PRO A 51 -34.06 35.96 -12.76
C PRO A 51 -33.91 36.28 -14.27
N ALA A 52 -32.79 36.90 -14.70
CA ALA A 52 -32.62 37.38 -16.07
C ALA A 52 -32.54 36.25 -17.12
N ASN A 53 -33.16 36.51 -18.29
CA ASN A 53 -33.36 35.54 -19.38
C ASN A 53 -32.15 35.33 -20.33
N ILE A 54 -31.28 36.33 -20.46
CA ILE A 54 -30.07 36.29 -21.29
C ILE A 54 -28.89 36.56 -20.36
N SER A 55 -27.87 35.71 -20.43
CA SER A 55 -26.74 35.77 -19.50
C SER A 55 -25.42 35.96 -20.23
N LEU A 56 -25.26 35.46 -21.46
CA LEU A 56 -24.00 35.54 -22.18
C LEU A 56 -24.24 35.88 -23.65
N SER A 57 -23.53 36.86 -24.18
CA SER A 57 -23.55 37.21 -25.61
C SER A 57 -22.23 37.77 -26.11
N GLY A 58 -22.21 38.17 -27.38
CA GLY A 58 -21.10 38.84 -28.03
C GLY A 58 -20.66 38.15 -29.31
N THR A 59 -19.53 38.61 -29.84
CA THR A 59 -18.94 38.15 -31.10
C THR A 59 -17.53 37.59 -30.96
N GLN A 60 -17.04 37.45 -29.73
CA GLN A 60 -15.69 36.92 -29.46
C GLN A 60 -15.77 35.64 -28.61
N PRO A 61 -14.76 34.75 -28.72
CA PRO A 61 -14.65 33.59 -27.84
C PRO A 61 -14.67 34.00 -26.36
N THR A 62 -15.53 33.37 -25.56
CA THR A 62 -15.62 33.64 -24.12
C THR A 62 -15.22 32.40 -23.34
N ASN A 63 -14.08 32.48 -22.65
CA ASN A 63 -13.51 31.37 -21.90
C ASN A 63 -13.74 31.58 -20.40
N PHE A 64 -14.25 30.58 -19.71
CA PHE A 64 -14.44 30.57 -18.26
C PHE A 64 -13.57 29.50 -17.63
N PHE A 65 -13.01 29.79 -16.47
CA PHE A 65 -12.41 28.74 -15.65
C PHE A 65 -13.51 27.98 -14.91
N ASN A 66 -14.21 28.64 -13.98
CA ASN A 66 -15.49 28.17 -13.44
C ASN A 66 -16.65 29.05 -13.89
N LEU A 67 -17.79 28.43 -14.18
CA LEU A 67 -19.02 29.09 -14.56
C LEU A 67 -20.22 28.50 -13.82
N THR A 68 -20.97 29.34 -13.12
CA THR A 68 -22.14 28.92 -12.35
C THR A 68 -23.35 29.80 -12.63
N PHE A 69 -24.46 29.16 -12.96
CA PHE A 69 -25.76 29.80 -13.18
C PHE A 69 -26.62 29.62 -11.92
N LYS A 70 -27.12 30.70 -11.33
CA LYS A 70 -27.85 30.71 -10.05
C LYS A 70 -29.15 31.50 -10.12
N GLY A 71 -29.99 31.33 -9.11
CA GLY A 71 -31.24 32.05 -8.96
C GLY A 71 -32.40 31.29 -9.60
N ALA A 72 -33.11 31.93 -10.52
CA ALA A 72 -34.28 31.38 -11.18
C ALA A 72 -34.27 31.75 -12.67
N GLY A 73 -35.23 31.20 -13.43
CA GLY A 73 -35.46 31.59 -14.82
C GLY A 73 -34.50 30.92 -15.81
N LEU A 74 -34.69 31.26 -17.08
CA LEU A 74 -33.89 30.75 -18.18
C LEU A 74 -32.62 31.58 -18.32
N LYS A 75 -31.47 30.98 -18.59
CA LYS A 75 -30.23 31.70 -18.91
C LYS A 75 -29.73 31.17 -20.22
N ARG A 76 -29.35 32.05 -21.15
CA ARG A 76 -28.97 31.64 -22.51
C ARG A 76 -27.53 32.01 -22.82
N ASN A 77 -26.86 31.10 -23.52
CA ASN A 77 -25.67 31.40 -24.31
C ASN A 77 -26.10 31.91 -25.69
N GLU A 78 -26.09 33.22 -25.87
CA GLU A 78 -26.33 33.91 -27.15
C GLU A 78 -25.02 34.39 -27.80
N ASN A 79 -23.86 33.93 -27.31
CA ASN A 79 -22.58 34.24 -27.93
C ASN A 79 -22.56 33.66 -29.35
N THR A 80 -22.30 34.52 -30.33
CA THR A 80 -22.26 34.14 -31.75
C THR A 80 -20.98 33.40 -32.12
N ASP A 81 -19.93 33.52 -31.30
CA ASP A 81 -18.75 32.66 -31.31
C ASP A 81 -18.88 31.57 -30.22
N THR A 82 -17.76 31.08 -29.69
CA THR A 82 -17.69 29.90 -28.85
C THR A 82 -17.52 30.28 -27.39
N SER A 83 -18.39 29.75 -26.54
CA SER A 83 -18.29 29.83 -25.09
C SER A 83 -17.67 28.54 -24.55
N ARG A 84 -16.69 28.64 -23.63
CA ARG A 84 -15.94 27.47 -23.12
C ARG A 84 -15.81 27.50 -21.62
N VAL A 85 -15.85 26.33 -20.99
CA VAL A 85 -15.51 26.13 -19.58
C VAL A 85 -14.29 25.20 -19.49
N TYR A 86 -13.33 25.55 -18.63
CA TYR A 86 -12.08 24.81 -18.45
C TYR A 86 -12.03 23.95 -17.18
N ASN A 87 -12.79 24.30 -16.14
CA ASN A 87 -12.81 23.58 -14.87
C ASN A 87 -14.23 23.10 -14.50
N THR A 88 -15.13 23.96 -14.05
CA THR A 88 -16.46 23.50 -13.61
C THR A 88 -17.61 24.34 -14.19
N LEU A 89 -18.60 23.65 -14.77
CA LEU A 89 -19.91 24.19 -15.12
C LEU A 89 -20.92 23.77 -14.06
N ALA A 90 -21.74 24.70 -13.56
CA ALA A 90 -22.79 24.41 -12.59
C ALA A 90 -24.07 25.20 -12.88
N ALA A 91 -25.22 24.63 -12.49
CA ALA A 91 -26.50 25.32 -12.38
C ALA A 91 -27.09 25.02 -10.99
N GLU A 92 -27.53 26.06 -10.29
CA GLU A 92 -28.08 26.00 -8.93
C GLU A 92 -29.41 26.74 -8.84
N GLY A 93 -30.12 26.61 -7.71
CA GLY A 93 -31.42 27.25 -7.51
C GLY A 93 -32.49 26.62 -8.40
N SER A 94 -33.32 27.44 -9.03
CA SER A 94 -34.35 27.01 -9.99
C SER A 94 -34.07 27.49 -11.43
N THR A 95 -32.80 27.62 -11.78
CA THR A 95 -32.37 28.10 -13.10
C THR A 95 -32.29 26.97 -14.13
N THR A 96 -32.71 27.28 -15.37
CA THR A 96 -32.38 26.49 -16.56
C THR A 96 -31.33 27.22 -17.37
N PHE A 97 -30.19 26.60 -17.67
CA PHE A 97 -29.20 27.13 -18.61
C PHE A 97 -29.36 26.47 -19.98
N ASP A 98 -29.65 27.27 -21.01
CA ASP A 98 -29.70 26.88 -22.41
C ASP A 98 -28.34 27.16 -23.08
N ALA A 99 -27.62 26.08 -23.37
CA ALA A 99 -26.22 26.11 -23.79
C ALA A 99 -26.03 26.44 -25.28
N ASP A 100 -26.98 26.13 -26.16
CA ASP A 100 -26.89 26.43 -27.60
C ASP A 100 -27.81 27.58 -28.05
N GLY A 101 -28.47 28.22 -27.09
CA GLY A 101 -29.16 29.49 -27.25
C GLY A 101 -30.49 29.35 -27.97
N ASN A 102 -31.21 30.47 -28.12
CA ASN A 102 -32.57 30.46 -28.65
C ASN A 102 -32.68 29.89 -30.08
N THR A 103 -31.60 29.96 -30.86
CA THR A 103 -31.52 29.41 -32.22
C THR A 103 -30.95 27.98 -32.29
N ASN A 104 -30.64 27.36 -31.15
CA ASN A 104 -30.05 26.02 -31.00
C ASN A 104 -28.79 25.80 -31.86
N ASN A 105 -27.99 26.85 -32.04
CA ASN A 105 -26.83 26.82 -32.93
C ASN A 105 -25.57 27.48 -32.33
N ARG A 106 -25.63 27.95 -31.08
CA ARG A 106 -24.46 28.49 -30.39
C ARG A 106 -23.55 27.37 -29.92
N ALA A 107 -22.26 27.64 -29.91
CA ALA A 107 -21.26 26.68 -29.49
C ALA A 107 -20.96 26.87 -28.00
N PHE A 108 -21.15 25.81 -27.22
CA PHE A 108 -20.76 25.75 -25.81
C PHE A 108 -19.91 24.51 -25.58
N VAL A 109 -18.70 24.68 -25.05
CA VAL A 109 -17.69 23.62 -24.97
C VAL A 109 -17.27 23.37 -23.53
N LEU A 110 -17.39 22.13 -23.08
CA LEU A 110 -16.65 21.62 -21.93
C LEU A 110 -15.26 21.20 -22.41
N ARG A 111 -14.28 22.06 -22.14
CA ARG A 111 -12.94 21.95 -22.72
C ARG A 111 -12.13 20.85 -22.03
N SER A 112 -11.37 20.09 -22.82
CA SER A 112 -10.34 19.18 -22.33
C SER A 112 -9.01 19.47 -23.02
N VAL A 113 -7.97 19.75 -22.24
CA VAL A 113 -6.61 20.08 -22.70
C VAL A 113 -5.58 19.33 -21.87
N ASN A 114 -4.28 19.48 -22.16
CA ASN A 114 -3.23 18.82 -21.37
C ASN A 114 -3.20 19.20 -19.87
N ALA A 115 -3.75 20.36 -19.50
CA ALA A 115 -3.72 20.83 -18.11
C ALA A 115 -4.98 20.48 -17.30
N ALA A 116 -6.16 20.40 -17.95
CA ALA A 116 -7.44 20.30 -17.26
C ALA A 116 -8.53 19.72 -18.16
N THR A 117 -9.53 19.07 -17.55
CA THR A 117 -10.76 18.62 -18.20
C THR A 117 -11.93 19.22 -17.44
N ALA A 118 -12.80 19.94 -18.15
CA ALA A 118 -13.99 20.52 -17.54
C ALA A 118 -14.98 19.43 -17.09
N ASN A 119 -15.64 19.68 -15.96
CA ASN A 119 -16.68 18.82 -15.42
C ASN A 119 -17.99 19.60 -15.20
N VAL A 120 -19.10 18.87 -15.16
CA VAL A 120 -20.40 19.40 -14.74
C VAL A 120 -20.61 19.06 -13.27
N ALA A 121 -20.90 20.06 -12.45
CA ALA A 121 -21.25 19.85 -11.04
C ALA A 121 -22.58 19.08 -10.90
N VAL A 122 -22.90 18.68 -9.67
CA VAL A 122 -24.24 18.18 -9.31
C VAL A 122 -25.27 19.26 -9.63
N ILE A 123 -26.26 18.91 -10.46
CA ILE A 123 -27.39 19.75 -10.85
C ILE A 123 -28.61 19.34 -10.01
N PRO A 124 -29.06 20.17 -9.06
CA PRO A 124 -30.21 19.85 -8.24
C PRO A 124 -31.46 19.69 -9.11
N ALA A 125 -32.43 18.89 -8.65
CA ALA A 125 -33.68 18.63 -9.40
C ALA A 125 -34.49 19.88 -9.76
N SER A 126 -34.23 21.01 -9.09
CA SER A 126 -34.83 22.31 -9.37
C SER A 126 -34.16 23.09 -10.51
N ALA A 127 -32.92 22.76 -10.89
CA ALA A 127 -32.16 23.42 -11.95
C ALA A 127 -31.99 22.49 -13.17
N ASN A 128 -31.58 23.03 -14.32
CA ASN A 128 -31.35 22.21 -15.51
C ASN A 128 -30.30 22.83 -16.45
N ILE A 129 -29.67 22.00 -17.29
CA ILE A 129 -28.86 22.44 -18.43
C ILE A 129 -29.44 21.80 -19.69
N THR A 130 -29.90 22.64 -20.63
CA THR A 130 -30.53 22.25 -21.88
C THR A 130 -29.68 22.67 -23.08
N GLY A 131 -30.06 22.21 -24.27
CA GLY A 131 -29.33 22.52 -25.49
C GLY A 131 -28.10 21.65 -25.72
N ASN A 132 -27.50 21.77 -26.90
CA ASN A 132 -26.33 20.99 -27.27
C ASN A 132 -25.04 21.53 -26.65
N VAL A 133 -24.29 20.65 -25.98
CA VAL A 133 -22.96 20.92 -25.45
C VAL A 133 -21.93 20.07 -26.19
N ILE A 134 -20.79 20.67 -26.53
CA ILE A 134 -19.62 19.95 -27.06
C ILE A 134 -18.79 19.49 -25.86
N VAL A 135 -18.67 18.18 -25.67
CA VAL A 135 -17.85 17.60 -24.60
C VAL A 135 -16.57 17.06 -25.19
N GLU A 136 -15.44 17.57 -24.69
CA GLU A 136 -14.12 17.19 -25.20
C GLU A 136 -13.41 16.19 -24.31
N ARG A 137 -12.55 15.39 -24.95
CA ARG A 137 -11.67 14.43 -24.31
C ARG A 137 -10.29 14.50 -24.93
N TYR A 138 -9.37 15.11 -24.21
CA TYR A 138 -7.96 15.16 -24.59
C TYR A 138 -7.27 13.81 -24.35
N ILE A 139 -6.52 13.34 -25.34
CA ILE A 139 -5.75 12.11 -25.34
C ILE A 139 -4.30 12.44 -25.67
N HIS A 140 -3.40 12.25 -24.69
CA HIS A 140 -1.94 12.40 -24.87
C HIS A 140 -1.18 11.08 -25.06
N THR A 141 -1.90 9.97 -25.09
CA THR A 141 -1.34 8.63 -25.35
C THR A 141 -1.73 8.20 -26.76
N PRO A 142 -1.20 8.86 -27.82
CA PRO A 142 -1.47 8.40 -29.16
C PRO A 142 -0.84 7.03 -29.38
N ARG A 143 -1.40 6.33 -30.35
CA ARG A 143 -1.10 4.94 -30.70
C ARG A 143 -1.33 3.97 -29.54
N LYS A 144 -2.36 4.21 -28.74
CA LYS A 144 -2.77 3.33 -27.64
C LYS A 144 -4.27 3.08 -27.62
N TRP A 145 -4.67 1.95 -27.06
CA TRP A 145 -6.08 1.66 -26.83
C TRP A 145 -6.62 2.55 -25.70
N GLN A 146 -7.85 3.00 -25.87
CA GLN A 146 -8.61 3.75 -24.90
C GLN A 146 -9.96 3.04 -24.72
N LEU A 147 -10.48 3.00 -23.50
CA LEU A 147 -11.87 2.61 -23.24
C LEU A 147 -12.69 3.87 -22.97
N LEU A 148 -13.41 4.35 -23.99
CA LEU A 148 -14.09 5.64 -23.98
C LEU A 148 -15.61 5.51 -24.00
N ALA A 149 -16.24 6.34 -23.19
CA ALA A 149 -17.69 6.50 -23.10
C ALA A 149 -18.15 7.78 -23.79
N VAL A 150 -19.46 7.88 -24.04
CA VAL A 150 -20.10 9.05 -24.65
C VAL A 150 -20.95 9.77 -23.57
N PRO A 151 -20.47 10.89 -22.99
CA PRO A 151 -21.16 11.58 -21.90
C PRO A 151 -22.25 12.57 -22.38
N THR A 152 -22.74 12.39 -23.61
CA THR A 152 -23.75 13.25 -24.26
C THR A 152 -24.85 12.38 -24.86
N ASN A 153 -26.10 12.81 -24.72
CA ASN A 153 -27.22 12.16 -25.40
C ASN A 153 -27.31 12.65 -26.85
N THR A 154 -26.52 12.07 -27.76
CA THR A 154 -26.39 12.54 -29.14
C THR A 154 -26.87 11.53 -30.17
N ALA A 155 -27.48 12.04 -31.25
CA ALA A 155 -27.80 11.27 -32.45
C ALA A 155 -26.65 11.28 -33.47
N GLN A 156 -25.56 12.01 -33.22
CA GLN A 156 -24.41 12.05 -34.14
C GLN A 156 -23.83 10.66 -34.34
N THR A 157 -23.34 10.41 -35.54
CA THR A 157 -22.63 9.20 -35.90
C THR A 157 -21.19 9.19 -35.39
N ILE A 158 -20.54 8.02 -35.39
CA ILE A 158 -19.10 7.89 -35.12
C ILE A 158 -18.30 8.75 -36.12
N TYR A 159 -18.75 8.74 -37.38
CA TYR A 159 -18.16 9.52 -38.46
C TYR A 159 -18.23 11.03 -38.19
N GLU A 160 -19.39 11.55 -37.76
CA GLU A 160 -19.57 12.98 -37.47
C GLU A 160 -18.83 13.45 -36.20
N THR A 161 -18.51 12.54 -35.29
CA THR A 161 -17.90 12.85 -33.99
C THR A 161 -16.38 12.60 -34.00
N TRP A 162 -15.95 11.41 -33.63
CA TRP A 162 -14.53 11.08 -33.46
C TRP A 162 -13.75 11.06 -34.78
N GLN A 163 -14.43 10.98 -35.93
CA GLN A 163 -13.82 11.16 -37.25
C GLN A 163 -14.05 12.58 -37.84
N GLU A 164 -14.58 13.53 -37.05
CA GLU A 164 -14.71 14.95 -37.43
C GLU A 164 -15.43 15.15 -38.78
N ASN A 165 -16.45 14.33 -39.05
CA ASN A 165 -17.20 14.31 -40.31
C ASN A 165 -16.31 14.09 -41.55
N GLY A 166 -15.24 13.31 -41.39
CA GLY A 166 -14.22 13.03 -42.40
C GLY A 166 -13.18 14.13 -42.58
N LEU A 167 -13.32 15.28 -41.92
CA LEU A 167 -12.36 16.38 -41.99
C LEU A 167 -11.06 16.03 -41.26
N ALA A 168 -10.00 16.78 -41.56
CA ALA A 168 -8.67 16.60 -40.96
C ALA A 168 -8.20 17.83 -40.15
N PRO A 169 -8.97 18.29 -39.14
CA PRO A 169 -8.55 19.40 -38.29
C PRO A 169 -7.31 19.06 -37.45
N ILE A 170 -6.44 20.05 -37.24
CA ILE A 170 -5.27 19.92 -36.36
C ILE A 170 -5.73 19.71 -34.92
N GLY A 171 -5.19 18.68 -34.26
CA GLY A 171 -5.43 18.38 -32.85
C GLY A 171 -6.78 17.76 -32.49
N PHE A 172 -7.60 17.38 -33.48
CA PHE A 172 -8.93 16.79 -33.25
C PHE A 172 -9.16 15.49 -34.02
N GLY A 173 -9.98 14.62 -33.43
CA GLY A 173 -10.40 13.35 -34.01
C GLY A 173 -9.32 12.28 -34.06
N THR A 174 -9.67 11.10 -34.57
CA THR A 174 -8.72 10.03 -34.89
C THR A 174 -9.22 9.27 -36.12
N ALA A 175 -8.31 8.54 -36.76
CA ALA A 175 -8.71 7.61 -37.81
C ALA A 175 -9.39 6.36 -37.21
N VAL A 176 -10.47 5.90 -37.84
CA VAL A 176 -11.15 4.64 -37.53
C VAL A 176 -10.99 3.68 -38.71
N THR A 177 -10.40 2.51 -38.44
CA THR A 177 -9.85 1.61 -39.46
C THR A 177 -10.24 0.16 -39.18
N MET A 178 -10.22 -0.69 -40.20
CA MET A 178 -10.38 -2.15 -40.06
C MET A 178 -9.69 -2.91 -41.20
N PRO A 179 -9.51 -4.24 -41.11
CA PRO A 179 -9.05 -5.02 -42.25
C PRO A 179 -10.00 -4.89 -43.44
N ALA A 180 -9.48 -4.94 -44.66
CA ALA A 180 -10.31 -4.90 -45.86
C ALA A 180 -11.24 -6.14 -45.95
N PRO A 181 -12.45 -6.01 -46.52
CA PRO A 181 -13.03 -4.81 -47.14
C PRO A 181 -13.49 -3.77 -46.11
N LEU A 182 -13.36 -2.48 -46.46
CA LEU A 182 -13.83 -1.38 -45.61
C LEU A 182 -15.34 -1.22 -45.74
N GLY A 183 -16.03 -1.14 -44.60
CA GLY A 183 -17.43 -0.71 -44.57
C GLY A 183 -17.59 0.82 -44.60
N PRO A 184 -18.82 1.33 -44.61
CA PRO A 184 -19.10 2.76 -44.78
C PRO A 184 -18.51 3.64 -43.67
N GLY A 185 -17.96 4.79 -44.07
CA GLY A 185 -17.41 5.82 -43.17
C GLY A 185 -16.03 5.52 -42.58
N LEU A 186 -15.48 4.32 -42.78
CA LEU A 186 -14.14 3.95 -42.29
C LEU A 186 -13.03 4.63 -43.11
N ASP A 187 -11.94 5.03 -42.47
CA ASP A 187 -10.90 5.86 -43.08
C ASP A 187 -10.00 5.07 -44.04
N PHE A 188 -9.32 4.03 -43.56
CA PHE A 188 -8.41 3.20 -44.37
C PHE A 188 -8.24 1.79 -43.81
N ALA A 189 -7.70 0.88 -44.62
CA ALA A 189 -7.49 -0.50 -44.24
C ALA A 189 -6.31 -0.67 -43.27
N SER A 190 -6.53 -1.36 -42.16
CA SER A 190 -5.50 -1.70 -41.18
C SER A 190 -5.38 -3.22 -41.00
N PRO A 191 -4.31 -3.85 -41.52
CA PRO A 191 -4.13 -5.30 -41.42
C PRO A 191 -4.05 -5.83 -39.99
N GLY A 192 -3.63 -4.99 -39.03
CA GLY A 192 -3.52 -5.33 -37.60
C GLY A 192 -4.86 -5.45 -36.85
N GLY A 193 -6.00 -5.36 -37.54
CA GLY A 193 -7.34 -5.46 -36.94
C GLY A 193 -8.12 -4.15 -36.90
N PRO A 194 -9.37 -4.19 -36.42
CA PRO A 194 -10.23 -3.02 -36.24
C PRO A 194 -9.64 -2.07 -35.19
N SER A 195 -9.72 -0.76 -35.40
CA SER A 195 -9.31 0.25 -34.42
C SER A 195 -10.45 0.71 -33.53
N LEU A 196 -11.66 0.21 -33.73
CA LEU A 196 -12.84 0.51 -32.93
C LEU A 196 -13.67 -0.76 -32.73
N LYS A 197 -13.96 -1.09 -31.48
CA LYS A 197 -14.69 -2.29 -31.06
C LYS A 197 -15.36 -2.05 -29.72
N TYR A 198 -16.28 -2.92 -29.33
CA TYR A 198 -16.91 -2.89 -28.01
C TYR A 198 -17.09 -4.31 -27.49
N LEU A 199 -17.20 -4.48 -26.17
CA LEU A 199 -17.44 -5.78 -25.56
C LEU A 199 -18.90 -6.20 -25.78
N ASN A 200 -19.13 -7.44 -26.19
CA ASN A 200 -20.48 -7.95 -26.44
C ASN A 200 -21.29 -8.06 -25.13
N ALA A 201 -22.60 -8.29 -25.27
CA ALA A 201 -23.52 -8.38 -24.13
C ALA A 201 -23.26 -9.60 -23.22
N THR A 202 -22.47 -10.59 -23.67
CA THR A 202 -22.07 -11.77 -22.90
C THR A 202 -20.69 -11.61 -22.24
N GLY A 203 -20.01 -10.48 -22.42
CA GLY A 203 -18.69 -10.22 -21.81
C GLY A 203 -17.53 -11.04 -22.38
N THR A 204 -17.77 -11.85 -23.42
CA THR A 204 -16.81 -12.84 -23.92
C THR A 204 -15.98 -12.35 -25.11
N ASP A 205 -16.53 -11.46 -25.95
CA ASP A 205 -15.94 -11.12 -27.24
C ASP A 205 -15.98 -9.63 -27.54
N PHE A 206 -14.94 -9.15 -28.21
CA PHE A 206 -14.92 -7.81 -28.77
C PHE A 206 -15.53 -7.80 -30.18
N ILE A 207 -16.64 -7.07 -30.33
CA ILE A 207 -17.34 -6.88 -31.60
C ILE A 207 -16.70 -5.70 -32.34
N PRO A 208 -16.17 -5.89 -33.56
CA PRO A 208 -15.66 -4.79 -34.38
C PRO A 208 -16.77 -3.84 -34.83
N VAL A 209 -16.49 -2.54 -34.84
CA VAL A 209 -17.35 -1.58 -35.55
C VAL A 209 -16.99 -1.59 -37.03
N THR A 210 -17.92 -2.03 -37.87
CA THR A 210 -17.72 -2.18 -39.33
C THR A 210 -18.36 -1.06 -40.15
N ASN A 211 -19.11 -0.15 -39.52
CA ASN A 211 -19.75 1.00 -40.16
C ASN A 211 -19.74 2.16 -39.16
N THR A 212 -19.25 3.33 -39.56
CA THR A 212 -19.18 4.51 -38.68
C THR A 212 -20.25 5.57 -38.98
N ILE A 213 -21.12 5.35 -39.97
CA ILE A 213 -22.32 6.16 -40.25
C ILE A 213 -23.50 5.72 -39.36
N VAL A 214 -23.22 4.97 -38.29
CA VAL A 214 -24.19 4.62 -37.24
C VAL A 214 -24.04 5.59 -36.05
N PRO A 215 -25.11 5.88 -35.30
CA PRO A 215 -25.04 6.72 -34.11
C PRO A 215 -23.93 6.28 -33.17
N ILE A 216 -23.13 7.21 -32.63
CA ILE A 216 -22.09 6.88 -31.66
C ILE A 216 -22.68 6.34 -30.35
N ALA A 217 -23.93 6.68 -30.05
CA ALA A 217 -24.67 6.12 -28.93
C ALA A 217 -25.27 4.71 -29.21
N THR A 218 -24.88 4.04 -30.31
CA THR A 218 -25.38 2.68 -30.64
C THR A 218 -24.98 1.65 -29.58
N VAL A 219 -23.78 1.78 -29.01
CA VAL A 219 -23.40 1.06 -27.79
C VAL A 219 -23.90 1.86 -26.60
N LYS A 220 -25.22 1.97 -26.49
CA LYS A 220 -25.90 2.85 -25.52
C LYS A 220 -25.50 2.54 -24.08
N ASP A 221 -25.20 1.27 -23.83
CA ASP A 221 -25.03 0.72 -22.49
C ASP A 221 -23.56 0.50 -22.10
N GLY A 222 -22.62 0.78 -23.01
CA GLY A 222 -21.21 0.43 -22.83
C GLY A 222 -20.22 1.44 -23.37
N ALA A 223 -18.95 1.08 -23.28
CA ALA A 223 -17.85 1.90 -23.78
C ALA A 223 -17.15 1.26 -24.98
N TYR A 224 -16.60 2.10 -25.83
CA TYR A 224 -15.82 1.69 -27.00
C TYR A 224 -14.36 1.53 -26.63
N TYR A 225 -13.79 0.40 -27.04
CA TYR A 225 -12.36 0.27 -27.26
C TYR A 225 -11.99 0.97 -28.56
N ILE A 226 -11.24 2.05 -28.46
CA ILE A 226 -10.71 2.78 -29.62
C ILE A 226 -9.19 2.86 -29.57
N PHE A 227 -8.53 2.47 -30.65
CA PHE A 227 -7.10 2.67 -30.85
C PHE A 227 -6.88 4.08 -31.40
N VAL A 228 -6.59 5.01 -30.51
CA VAL A 228 -6.37 6.41 -30.88
C VAL A 228 -4.99 6.52 -31.52
N ARG A 229 -4.90 6.78 -32.83
CA ARG A 229 -3.60 6.86 -33.52
C ARG A 229 -2.93 8.23 -33.34
N GLY A 230 -3.74 9.26 -33.19
CA GLY A 230 -3.35 10.66 -33.18
C GLY A 230 -4.44 11.48 -33.87
N ASP A 231 -4.21 12.77 -34.07
CA ASP A 231 -5.16 13.62 -34.80
C ASP A 231 -5.32 13.18 -36.28
N ARG A 232 -6.31 13.77 -36.96
CA ARG A 232 -6.67 13.38 -38.32
C ARG A 232 -5.82 14.01 -39.41
N THR A 233 -4.81 14.82 -39.07
CA THR A 233 -4.00 15.58 -40.07
C THR A 233 -3.23 14.69 -41.04
N ASN A 234 -3.02 13.42 -40.69
CA ASN A 234 -2.42 12.41 -41.53
C ASN A 234 -3.35 11.19 -41.53
N LEU A 235 -3.75 10.63 -42.69
CA LEU A 235 -4.63 9.44 -42.79
C LEU A 235 -3.92 8.22 -43.41
N THR A 236 -2.64 8.03 -43.10
CA THR A 236 -1.80 6.96 -43.67
C THR A 236 -1.45 5.81 -42.71
N GLY A 237 -1.95 5.82 -41.48
CA GLY A 237 -1.64 4.81 -40.45
C GLY A 237 -0.40 5.12 -39.59
N THR A 238 0.35 6.15 -39.99
CA THR A 238 1.55 6.65 -39.30
C THR A 238 1.26 7.79 -38.34
N GLN A 239 -0.01 8.09 -38.06
CA GLN A 239 -0.38 9.17 -37.15
C GLN A 239 0.29 8.98 -35.79
N SER A 240 0.73 10.11 -35.26
CA SER A 240 1.36 10.27 -33.96
C SER A 240 1.12 11.70 -33.52
N GLY A 241 0.85 11.91 -32.23
CA GLY A 241 0.55 13.23 -31.68
C GLY A 241 -0.76 13.26 -30.91
N ASN A 242 -0.88 14.20 -30.00
CA ASN A 242 -2.03 14.31 -29.10
C ASN A 242 -3.27 14.69 -29.88
N THR A 243 -4.44 14.24 -29.43
CA THR A 243 -5.72 14.57 -30.07
C THR A 243 -6.80 14.83 -29.05
N THR A 244 -7.84 15.55 -29.46
CA THR A 244 -9.06 15.75 -28.70
C THR A 244 -10.21 15.09 -29.44
N LEU A 245 -10.83 14.11 -28.80
CA LEU A 245 -12.08 13.52 -29.29
C LEU A 245 -13.24 14.27 -28.67
N ARG A 246 -14.34 14.44 -29.41
CA ARG A 246 -15.49 15.22 -28.94
C ARG A 246 -16.82 14.69 -29.47
N THR A 247 -17.86 14.92 -28.69
CA THR A 247 -19.25 14.69 -29.07
C THR A 247 -20.06 15.95 -28.80
N LYS A 248 -21.14 16.16 -29.56
CA LYS A 248 -22.08 17.28 -29.39
C LYS A 248 -23.48 16.75 -29.16
N GLY A 249 -24.10 17.15 -28.07
CA GLY A 249 -25.48 16.80 -27.74
C GLY A 249 -25.90 17.33 -26.37
N PRO A 250 -27.18 17.19 -25.98
CA PRO A 250 -27.61 17.40 -24.61
C PRO A 250 -26.76 16.62 -23.61
N LEU A 251 -26.52 17.23 -22.44
CA LEU A 251 -25.85 16.57 -21.32
C LEU A 251 -26.81 15.62 -20.60
N ASN A 252 -26.27 14.54 -20.06
CA ASN A 252 -26.99 13.75 -19.07
C ASN A 252 -26.93 14.51 -17.72
N VAL A 253 -28.07 14.95 -17.23
CA VAL A 253 -28.26 15.59 -15.92
C VAL A 253 -29.42 14.93 -15.20
N HIS A 254 -29.41 15.00 -13.87
CA HIS A 254 -30.29 14.26 -12.97
C HIS A 254 -30.04 12.75 -13.00
N ASN A 255 -30.84 12.02 -12.21
CA ASN A 255 -30.76 10.57 -12.13
C ASN A 255 -30.98 9.97 -13.51
N PHE A 256 -30.09 9.04 -13.85
CA PHE A 256 -30.12 8.30 -15.09
C PHE A 256 -30.40 6.83 -14.76
N SER A 257 -31.70 6.50 -14.66
CA SER A 257 -32.21 5.15 -14.36
C SER A 257 -33.08 4.58 -15.49
N PRO A 258 -33.08 3.25 -15.71
CA PRO A 258 -31.95 2.34 -15.67
C PRO A 258 -31.44 2.13 -17.10
N ILE A 259 -30.11 2.13 -17.25
CA ILE A 259 -29.55 1.10 -18.10
C ILE A 259 -29.78 -0.20 -17.32
N ALA A 260 -30.88 -0.91 -17.59
CA ALA A 260 -31.05 -2.27 -17.10
C ALA A 260 -30.06 -3.15 -17.86
N VAL A 261 -28.78 -2.94 -17.60
CA VAL A 261 -27.76 -3.90 -17.92
C VAL A 261 -28.05 -5.05 -16.98
N SER A 262 -28.93 -5.96 -17.39
CA SER A 262 -28.97 -7.28 -16.79
C SER A 262 -27.56 -7.82 -16.93
N LEU A 263 -26.82 -7.83 -15.83
CA LEU A 263 -25.49 -8.40 -15.74
C LEU A 263 -25.69 -9.88 -15.42
N PRO A 264 -25.53 -10.81 -16.38
CA PRO A 264 -25.57 -12.22 -16.03
C PRO A 264 -24.54 -12.51 -14.94
N ALA A 265 -24.86 -13.48 -14.08
CA ALA A 265 -23.97 -13.94 -13.02
C ALA A 265 -22.55 -14.23 -13.57
N GLY A 266 -21.51 -13.65 -12.96
CA GLY A 266 -20.10 -13.89 -13.29
C GLY A 266 -19.67 -13.36 -14.67
N VAL A 267 -20.41 -12.43 -15.27
CA VAL A 267 -20.09 -11.86 -16.58
C VAL A 267 -19.71 -10.38 -16.47
N TRP A 268 -18.48 -10.08 -16.89
CA TRP A 268 -18.01 -8.71 -17.03
C TRP A 268 -18.70 -7.96 -18.17
N LYS A 269 -19.14 -6.73 -17.89
CA LYS A 269 -19.65 -5.82 -18.92
C LYS A 269 -19.00 -4.47 -18.89
N SER A 270 -18.76 -3.95 -20.08
CA SER A 270 -18.27 -2.60 -20.30
C SER A 270 -19.44 -1.63 -20.11
N ILE A 271 -19.27 -0.66 -19.23
CA ILE A 271 -20.20 0.43 -18.95
C ILE A 271 -19.50 1.76 -19.24
N GLY A 272 -20.22 2.71 -19.82
CA GLY A 272 -19.73 4.07 -19.99
C GLY A 272 -20.14 4.96 -18.81
N ASN A 273 -19.24 5.82 -18.32
CA ASN A 273 -19.67 6.92 -17.46
C ASN A 273 -20.60 7.86 -18.26
N PRO A 274 -21.90 7.96 -17.91
CA PRO A 274 -22.87 8.71 -18.68
C PRO A 274 -22.72 10.22 -18.49
N TYR A 275 -22.05 10.66 -17.43
CA TYR A 275 -21.96 12.05 -17.06
C TYR A 275 -20.75 12.75 -17.66
N ALA A 276 -20.93 14.03 -18.01
CA ALA A 276 -19.82 14.95 -18.27
C ALA A 276 -19.11 15.38 -16.97
N SER A 277 -18.95 14.46 -16.03
CA SER A 277 -18.22 14.60 -14.76
C SER A 277 -17.63 13.26 -14.34
N ALA A 278 -16.61 13.28 -13.49
CA ALA A 278 -16.19 12.06 -12.83
C ALA A 278 -17.27 11.56 -11.87
N ILE A 279 -17.40 10.25 -11.71
CA ILE A 279 -18.32 9.59 -10.78
C ILE A 279 -17.56 8.76 -9.74
N ASN A 280 -18.16 8.56 -8.56
CA ASN A 280 -17.61 7.70 -7.51
C ASN A 280 -18.32 6.35 -7.50
N PHE A 281 -17.56 5.27 -7.72
CA PHE A 281 -18.08 3.91 -7.73
C PHE A 281 -18.67 3.47 -6.38
N GLU A 282 -18.13 3.92 -5.24
CA GLU A 282 -18.72 3.62 -3.93
C GLU A 282 -20.13 4.19 -3.76
N GLN A 283 -20.41 5.36 -4.34
CA GLN A 283 -21.75 5.94 -4.30
C GLN A 283 -22.71 5.11 -5.16
N ILE A 284 -22.27 4.69 -6.35
CA ILE A 284 -23.04 3.82 -7.26
C ILE A 284 -23.47 2.51 -6.57
N LEU A 285 -22.57 1.92 -5.78
CA LEU A 285 -22.85 0.69 -5.02
C LEU A 285 -23.98 0.84 -4.00
N THR A 286 -24.28 2.06 -3.53
CA THR A 286 -25.37 2.28 -2.55
C THR A 286 -26.78 2.09 -3.13
N HIS A 287 -26.91 2.08 -4.46
CA HIS A 287 -28.17 2.00 -5.19
C HIS A 287 -28.09 1.12 -6.46
N SER A 288 -27.07 0.26 -6.53
CA SER A 288 -26.88 -0.73 -7.59
C SER A 288 -26.65 -2.11 -6.98
N THR A 289 -26.93 -3.17 -7.75
CA THR A 289 -26.67 -4.55 -7.34
C THR A 289 -25.50 -5.08 -8.15
N LEU A 290 -24.30 -4.67 -7.77
CA LEU A 290 -23.03 -5.04 -8.39
C LEU A 290 -22.14 -5.70 -7.33
N ASP A 291 -21.19 -6.49 -7.79
CA ASP A 291 -20.05 -6.80 -6.93
C ASP A 291 -19.29 -5.51 -6.63
N ASP A 292 -18.66 -5.46 -5.47
CA ASP A 292 -17.92 -4.31 -4.98
C ASP A 292 -16.55 -4.19 -5.65
N GLU A 293 -16.52 -4.33 -6.97
CA GLU A 293 -15.33 -4.32 -7.81
C GLU A 293 -15.57 -3.70 -9.19
N PHE A 294 -14.52 -3.12 -9.76
CA PHE A 294 -14.52 -2.63 -11.13
C PHE A 294 -13.11 -2.65 -11.74
N GLN A 295 -13.05 -2.62 -13.08
CA GLN A 295 -11.79 -2.51 -13.80
C GLN A 295 -11.76 -1.29 -14.72
N LEU A 296 -10.59 -0.66 -14.81
CA LEU A 296 -10.31 0.45 -15.72
C LEU A 296 -9.24 0.05 -16.73
N TRP A 297 -9.39 0.50 -17.98
CA TRP A 297 -8.30 0.42 -18.96
C TRP A 297 -7.36 1.61 -18.78
N ASP A 298 -6.07 1.33 -18.58
CA ASP A 298 -5.03 2.33 -18.41
C ASP A 298 -4.08 2.34 -19.62
N PRO A 299 -4.16 3.36 -20.50
CA PRO A 299 -3.26 3.45 -21.65
C PRO A 299 -1.80 3.73 -21.24
N LYS A 300 -1.53 4.23 -20.04
CA LYS A 300 -0.15 4.50 -19.62
C LYS A 300 0.58 3.28 -19.10
N ARG A 301 -0.14 2.20 -18.75
CA ARG A 301 0.52 0.94 -18.47
C ARG A 301 1.13 0.38 -19.75
N PRO A 302 2.38 -0.11 -19.69
CA PRO A 302 3.01 -0.70 -20.85
C PRO A 302 2.12 -1.79 -21.46
N GLY A 303 1.70 -2.78 -20.67
CA GLY A 303 0.92 -3.88 -21.19
C GLY A 303 1.57 -4.47 -22.45
N ILE A 304 0.75 -4.90 -23.40
CA ILE A 304 1.23 -5.54 -24.63
C ILE A 304 1.50 -4.47 -25.69
N TYR A 305 2.70 -4.53 -26.29
CA TYR A 305 3.19 -3.55 -27.28
C TYR A 305 3.10 -2.08 -26.83
N THR A 306 3.15 -1.81 -25.53
CA THR A 306 3.00 -0.45 -24.95
C THR A 306 1.61 0.17 -25.12
N LEU A 307 0.57 -0.63 -25.40
CA LEU A 307 -0.76 -0.15 -25.84
C LEU A 307 -1.78 0.06 -24.72
N GLY A 308 -1.45 -0.28 -23.48
CA GLY A 308 -2.34 -0.21 -22.31
C GLY A 308 -2.59 -1.58 -21.67
N ALA A 309 -3.13 -1.57 -20.45
CA ALA A 309 -3.54 -2.75 -19.70
C ALA A 309 -4.68 -2.43 -18.73
N TYR A 310 -5.39 -3.47 -18.26
CA TYR A 310 -6.38 -3.33 -17.19
C TYR A 310 -5.76 -3.07 -15.83
N VAL A 311 -6.51 -2.37 -14.98
CA VAL A 311 -6.26 -2.19 -13.55
C VAL A 311 -7.55 -2.46 -12.80
N SER A 312 -7.49 -3.38 -11.85
CA SER A 312 -8.63 -3.79 -11.03
C SER A 312 -8.63 -3.07 -9.69
N PHE A 313 -9.84 -2.79 -9.20
CA PHE A 313 -10.11 -2.15 -7.91
C PHE A 313 -11.29 -2.87 -7.24
N SER A 314 -11.19 -3.15 -5.94
CA SER A 314 -12.26 -3.79 -5.17
C SER A 314 -12.38 -3.17 -3.79
N SER A 315 -13.60 -3.07 -3.24
CA SER A 315 -13.87 -2.64 -1.86
C SER A 315 -13.46 -3.70 -0.85
N SER A 316 -13.13 -4.91 -1.34
CA SER A 316 -12.66 -6.00 -0.52
C SER A 316 -11.63 -5.47 0.46
N SER A 317 -11.82 -5.87 1.72
CA SER A 317 -10.92 -5.43 2.77
C SER A 317 -9.46 -5.80 2.44
N ALA A 318 -9.26 -6.84 1.62
CA ALA A 318 -7.99 -7.28 1.06
C ALA A 318 -7.23 -6.21 0.26
N THR A 319 -7.89 -5.49 -0.64
CA THR A 319 -7.28 -4.50 -1.55
C THR A 319 -8.13 -3.23 -1.62
N PRO A 320 -8.33 -2.50 -0.50
CA PRO A 320 -9.39 -1.50 -0.33
C PRO A 320 -9.25 -0.35 -1.35
N TRP A 321 -9.89 -0.56 -2.49
CA TRP A 321 -9.76 0.21 -3.72
C TRP A 321 -8.34 0.43 -4.22
N SER A 322 -7.38 -0.42 -3.82
CA SER A 322 -5.99 -0.33 -4.29
C SER A 322 -5.87 -0.88 -5.72
N PRO A 323 -5.03 -0.28 -6.58
CA PRO A 323 -4.86 -0.76 -7.94
C PRO A 323 -4.19 -2.13 -7.93
N VAL A 324 -4.73 -3.07 -8.71
CA VAL A 324 -4.09 -4.36 -8.98
C VAL A 324 -3.94 -4.54 -10.48
N PRO A 325 -2.71 -4.72 -11.00
CA PRO A 325 -1.42 -4.66 -10.31
C PRO A 325 -1.12 -3.29 -9.65
N PRO A 326 -0.34 -3.20 -8.56
CA PRO A 326 -0.19 -1.95 -7.80
C PRO A 326 0.90 -0.99 -8.32
N ILE A 327 1.60 -1.33 -9.39
CA ILE A 327 2.65 -0.48 -9.95
C ILE A 327 2.47 -0.21 -11.45
N GLY A 328 2.88 0.98 -11.86
CA GLY A 328 2.88 1.44 -13.25
C GLY A 328 1.57 2.13 -13.67
N GLY A 329 1.68 2.97 -14.70
CA GLY A 329 0.53 3.65 -15.30
C GLY A 329 0.06 4.89 -14.54
N SER A 330 -1.25 5.11 -14.58
CA SER A 330 -1.97 6.29 -14.10
C SER A 330 -2.50 6.14 -12.67
N TYR A 331 -2.60 4.91 -12.16
CA TYR A 331 -3.13 4.62 -10.83
C TYR A 331 -2.02 4.03 -9.95
N ILE A 332 -1.59 4.83 -8.96
CA ILE A 332 -0.50 4.51 -8.01
C ILE A 332 -0.99 4.46 -6.55
N SER A 333 -2.27 4.76 -6.33
CA SER A 333 -2.93 4.77 -5.03
C SER A 333 -4.39 4.34 -5.18
N SER A 334 -5.09 4.20 -4.06
CA SER A 334 -6.50 3.82 -4.05
C SER A 334 -7.35 4.73 -4.95
N ASN A 335 -8.28 4.16 -5.70
CA ASN A 335 -9.14 4.91 -6.61
C ASN A 335 -10.56 4.32 -6.68
N THR A 336 -11.54 5.18 -6.47
CA THR A 336 -12.97 4.90 -6.68
C THR A 336 -13.56 5.76 -7.79
N ARG A 337 -12.77 6.64 -8.41
CA ARG A 337 -13.23 7.61 -9.41
C ARG A 337 -13.17 7.01 -10.81
N ILE A 338 -14.24 7.19 -11.57
CA ILE A 338 -14.30 6.92 -13.00
C ILE A 338 -14.47 8.28 -13.68
N GLU A 339 -13.49 8.67 -14.50
CA GLU A 339 -13.49 10.01 -15.10
C GLU A 339 -14.63 10.16 -16.11
N SER A 340 -15.07 11.41 -16.36
CA SER A 340 -16.02 11.68 -17.45
C SER A 340 -15.54 11.00 -18.74
N GLY A 341 -16.40 10.52 -19.63
CA GLY A 341 -15.99 9.95 -20.92
C GLY A 341 -15.06 8.72 -20.84
N GLN A 342 -14.82 8.16 -19.65
CA GLN A 342 -14.12 6.90 -19.43
C GLN A 342 -15.13 5.77 -19.35
N GLY A 343 -14.81 4.64 -19.97
CA GLY A 343 -15.51 3.40 -19.72
C GLY A 343 -14.82 2.54 -18.67
N PHE A 344 -15.59 1.67 -18.03
CA PHE A 344 -15.16 0.78 -16.97
C PHE A 344 -15.87 -0.56 -17.10
N LEU A 345 -15.36 -1.59 -16.43
CA LEU A 345 -15.97 -2.91 -16.40
C LEU A 345 -16.50 -3.21 -15.00
N VAL A 346 -17.67 -3.83 -14.95
CA VAL A 346 -18.32 -4.31 -13.72
C VAL A 346 -18.84 -5.72 -13.93
N THR A 347 -19.06 -6.43 -12.84
CA THR A 347 -19.65 -7.77 -12.81
C THR A 347 -20.62 -7.90 -11.64
N ASN A 348 -21.30 -9.04 -11.58
CA ASN A 348 -22.13 -9.44 -10.45
C ASN A 348 -22.10 -10.96 -10.32
N THR A 349 -21.63 -11.50 -9.21
CA THR A 349 -21.36 -12.94 -9.01
C THR A 349 -22.63 -13.72 -8.66
N GLY A 350 -23.67 -13.03 -8.18
CA GLY A 350 -24.95 -13.61 -7.77
C GLY A 350 -26.04 -13.65 -8.85
N SER A 351 -27.26 -13.24 -8.51
CA SER A 351 -28.36 -13.11 -9.48
C SER A 351 -28.07 -12.01 -10.52
N PRO A 352 -28.79 -11.93 -11.64
CA PRO A 352 -28.59 -10.82 -12.58
C PRO A 352 -28.67 -9.45 -11.90
N GLY A 353 -27.61 -8.65 -12.04
CA GLY A 353 -27.48 -7.34 -11.41
C GLY A 353 -28.01 -6.19 -12.29
N ALA A 354 -28.14 -5.00 -11.72
CA ALA A 354 -28.41 -3.75 -12.42
C ALA A 354 -27.52 -2.61 -11.87
N ILE A 355 -27.11 -1.71 -12.77
CA ILE A 355 -26.40 -0.48 -12.43
C ILE A 355 -27.34 0.73 -12.61
N ASN A 356 -27.38 1.59 -11.60
CA ASN A 356 -28.11 2.85 -11.63
C ASN A 356 -27.11 4.00 -11.43
N PHE A 357 -27.36 5.12 -12.11
CA PHE A 357 -26.58 6.33 -11.91
C PHE A 357 -27.48 7.40 -11.31
N GLU A 358 -27.10 7.95 -10.18
CA GLU A 358 -27.74 9.10 -9.56
C GLU A 358 -26.91 10.36 -9.78
N GLU A 359 -27.58 11.52 -9.81
CA GLU A 359 -26.91 12.81 -10.02
C GLU A 359 -25.83 13.10 -8.97
N ASN A 360 -26.01 12.55 -7.75
CA ASN A 360 -25.09 12.69 -6.63
C ASN A 360 -23.87 11.75 -6.71
N ASP A 361 -23.79 10.85 -7.70
CA ASP A 361 -22.58 10.06 -7.95
C ASP A 361 -21.42 10.92 -8.45
N LYS A 362 -21.73 12.10 -9.01
CA LYS A 362 -20.75 13.04 -9.53
C LYS A 362 -19.82 13.51 -8.42
N THR A 363 -18.52 13.48 -8.69
CA THR A 363 -17.48 14.08 -7.84
C THR A 363 -16.90 15.32 -8.49
N SER A 364 -16.49 16.29 -7.67
CA SER A 364 -15.82 17.50 -8.15
C SER A 364 -14.44 17.19 -8.74
N GLY A 365 -14.05 17.93 -9.79
CA GLY A 365 -12.73 17.85 -10.40
C GLY A 365 -12.56 16.67 -11.37
N SER A 366 -11.34 16.50 -11.88
CA SER A 366 -10.97 15.43 -12.81
C SER A 366 -9.53 14.97 -12.57
N SER A 367 -9.29 13.67 -12.60
CA SER A 367 -7.95 13.08 -12.49
C SER A 367 -7.29 12.87 -13.86
N ASN A 368 -5.96 12.83 -13.89
CA ASN A 368 -5.15 12.70 -15.10
C ASN A 368 -5.01 11.24 -15.57
N VAL A 369 -6.10 10.58 -15.92
CA VAL A 369 -6.06 9.19 -16.42
C VAL A 369 -5.49 9.08 -17.85
N ASN A 370 -5.76 10.08 -18.69
CA ASN A 370 -5.28 10.16 -20.08
C ASN A 370 -4.32 11.35 -20.31
N ARG A 371 -3.52 11.75 -19.30
CA ARG A 371 -2.53 12.85 -19.38
C ARG A 371 -1.27 12.58 -18.58
N PHE A 372 -0.11 13.04 -19.04
CA PHE A 372 1.17 12.85 -18.35
C PHE A 372 1.09 13.52 -16.98
N SER A 373 1.34 12.75 -15.92
CA SER A 373 1.57 13.29 -14.57
C SER A 373 3.02 13.01 -14.24
N ILE A 374 3.82 14.05 -14.05
CA ILE A 374 5.01 13.94 -13.19
C ILE A 374 4.45 14.05 -11.78
N ASP A 375 4.01 12.93 -11.21
CA ASP A 375 3.93 12.84 -9.76
C ASP A 375 4.91 11.77 -9.31
N SER A 376 6.04 12.26 -8.83
CA SER A 376 7.13 11.51 -8.20
C SER A 376 6.93 11.36 -6.70
N SER A 377 5.72 11.60 -6.19
CA SER A 377 5.35 11.36 -4.81
C SER A 377 4.13 10.44 -4.75
N ILE A 378 3.99 9.67 -3.66
CA ILE A 378 3.01 8.60 -3.45
C ILE A 378 3.50 7.21 -3.93
N ASN A 379 4.69 6.81 -3.46
CA ASN A 379 4.83 5.45 -2.93
C ASN A 379 4.32 5.54 -1.49
N ASN A 380 3.20 4.90 -1.18
CA ASN A 380 2.75 4.44 0.13
C ASN A 380 1.23 4.44 0.12
N TYR A 381 0.60 3.26 -0.04
CA TYR A 381 -0.58 2.82 0.73
C TYR A 381 -0.98 1.41 0.23
N ILE A 382 -0.19 0.42 0.61
CA ILE A 382 -0.66 -0.95 0.88
C ILE A 382 -0.17 -1.32 2.29
N ALA A 383 -0.49 -0.46 3.25
CA ALA A 383 -0.04 -0.64 4.63
C ALA A 383 -1.15 -1.35 5.41
N GLY A 384 -0.95 -2.64 5.72
CA GLY A 384 -1.67 -3.29 6.83
C GLY A 384 -2.06 -4.76 6.64
N ARG A 385 -1.97 -5.33 5.43
CA ARG A 385 -2.44 -6.71 5.17
C ARG A 385 -1.35 -7.59 4.59
N SER A 386 -1.38 -8.87 4.97
CA SER A 386 -0.45 -9.90 4.49
C SER A 386 -0.79 -10.26 3.05
N GLN A 387 0.06 -9.86 2.10
CA GLN A 387 -0.15 -10.07 0.67
C GLN A 387 1.06 -10.74 0.02
N PHE A 388 0.80 -11.57 -0.99
CA PHE A 388 1.80 -12.14 -1.88
C PHE A 388 1.46 -11.78 -3.32
N ASN A 389 2.29 -10.95 -3.94
CA ASN A 389 2.02 -10.32 -5.23
C ASN A 389 2.95 -10.87 -6.31
N MET A 390 2.44 -11.04 -7.53
CA MET A 390 3.22 -11.43 -8.70
C MET A 390 3.00 -10.43 -9.84
N LEU A 391 4.10 -10.01 -10.47
CA LEU A 391 4.09 -9.20 -11.68
C LEU A 391 4.86 -9.91 -12.79
N ALA A 392 4.29 -9.95 -13.98
CA ALA A 392 4.89 -10.53 -15.17
C ALA A 392 5.44 -9.44 -16.10
N TYR A 393 6.67 -9.63 -16.58
CA TYR A 393 7.35 -8.72 -17.49
C TYR A 393 7.80 -9.41 -18.77
N ALA A 394 7.83 -8.68 -19.88
CA ALA A 394 8.59 -9.06 -21.06
C ALA A 394 10.07 -8.69 -20.89
N VAL A 395 10.98 -9.59 -21.29
CA VAL A 395 12.43 -9.37 -21.23
C VAL A 395 13.01 -9.34 -22.65
N GLY A 396 13.63 -8.22 -23.05
CA GLY A 396 14.29 -8.08 -24.35
C GLY A 396 14.25 -6.69 -25.00
N GLY A 397 13.53 -5.72 -24.43
CA GLY A 397 13.58 -4.30 -24.83
C GLY A 397 14.57 -3.46 -24.02
N SER A 398 14.69 -2.17 -24.31
CA SER A 398 15.50 -1.21 -23.54
C SER A 398 14.94 -0.91 -22.14
N GLU A 399 13.68 -1.28 -21.86
CA GLU A 399 13.00 -1.15 -20.57
C GLU A 399 12.19 -2.41 -20.25
N GLU A 400 12.06 -2.74 -18.97
CA GLU A 400 11.17 -3.81 -18.49
C GLU A 400 9.71 -3.37 -18.59
N MET A 401 8.89 -4.12 -19.31
CA MET A 401 7.47 -3.81 -19.51
C MET A 401 6.59 -4.75 -18.69
N ILE A 402 5.80 -4.21 -17.76
CA ILE A 402 4.74 -4.95 -17.07
C ILE A 402 3.69 -5.38 -18.09
N LEU A 403 3.46 -6.69 -18.17
CA LEU A 403 2.43 -7.30 -19.02
C LEU A 403 1.15 -7.54 -18.24
N ASP A 404 1.29 -8.04 -17.01
CA ASP A 404 0.17 -8.46 -16.16
C ASP A 404 0.64 -8.61 -14.70
N GLY A 405 -0.29 -8.88 -13.79
CA GLY A 405 0.03 -9.23 -12.41
C GLY A 405 -1.19 -9.47 -11.56
N ASN A 406 -0.99 -10.11 -10.41
CA ASN A 406 -2.06 -10.51 -9.51
C ASN A 406 -1.62 -10.39 -8.05
N ALA A 407 -2.60 -10.46 -7.15
CA ALA A 407 -2.41 -10.40 -5.72
C ALA A 407 -3.12 -11.58 -5.04
N THR A 408 -2.43 -12.25 -4.11
CA THR A 408 -3.09 -13.13 -3.14
C THR A 408 -3.04 -12.47 -1.77
N VAL A 409 -4.19 -12.32 -1.12
CA VAL A 409 -4.31 -11.64 0.17
C VAL A 409 -4.76 -12.60 1.25
N PHE A 410 -4.04 -12.62 2.37
CA PHE A 410 -4.25 -13.55 3.47
C PHE A 410 -4.82 -12.83 4.70
N GLY A 411 -5.78 -13.47 5.37
CA GLY A 411 -6.44 -12.93 6.56
C GLY A 411 -7.43 -13.91 7.19
N ALA A 412 -7.60 -13.85 8.52
CA ALA A 412 -8.47 -14.78 9.26
C ALA A 412 -9.96 -14.65 8.91
N GLU A 413 -10.37 -13.55 8.28
CA GLU A 413 -11.74 -13.28 7.84
C GLU A 413 -12.09 -13.87 6.47
N PHE A 414 -11.10 -14.29 5.69
CA PHE A 414 -11.29 -14.83 4.34
C PHE A 414 -11.51 -16.34 4.36
N ASN A 415 -12.02 -16.87 3.25
CA ASN A 415 -12.22 -18.29 3.04
C ASN A 415 -11.56 -18.69 1.69
N ASN A 416 -11.65 -19.96 1.29
CA ASN A 416 -11.08 -20.45 0.01
C ASN A 416 -12.15 -20.69 -1.07
N ASP A 417 -13.39 -20.30 -0.80
CA ASP A 417 -14.51 -20.40 -1.72
C ASP A 417 -14.56 -19.10 -2.52
N TYR A 418 -14.92 -19.20 -3.79
CA TYR A 418 -15.11 -18.04 -4.64
C TYR A 418 -16.28 -17.19 -4.12
N ASP A 419 -15.98 -15.95 -3.72
CA ASP A 419 -16.97 -14.99 -3.24
C ASP A 419 -16.67 -13.55 -3.71
N SER A 420 -17.49 -12.58 -3.29
CA SER A 420 -17.40 -11.19 -3.76
C SER A 420 -16.10 -10.47 -3.36
N ARG A 421 -15.24 -11.10 -2.56
CA ARG A 421 -13.93 -10.55 -2.17
C ARG A 421 -12.81 -10.97 -3.10
N ASP A 422 -13.05 -11.97 -3.94
CA ASP A 422 -12.20 -12.35 -5.06
C ASP A 422 -12.53 -11.49 -6.27
N VAL A 423 -11.53 -11.29 -7.15
CA VAL A 423 -11.72 -10.49 -8.36
C VAL A 423 -11.39 -11.33 -9.58
N ASP A 424 -12.36 -11.49 -10.47
CA ASP A 424 -12.20 -12.25 -11.70
C ASP A 424 -11.21 -11.59 -12.66
N LYS A 425 -10.47 -12.43 -13.37
CA LYS A 425 -9.55 -12.02 -14.42
C LYS A 425 -10.30 -11.81 -15.73
N ILE A 426 -10.20 -10.59 -16.25
CA ILE A 426 -10.39 -10.35 -17.67
C ILE A 426 -9.07 -10.62 -18.40
N ASN A 427 -9.15 -11.46 -19.43
CA ASN A 427 -8.02 -11.70 -20.31
C ASN A 427 -7.76 -10.48 -21.20
N ASN A 428 -6.52 -10.00 -21.17
CA ASN A 428 -5.94 -9.16 -22.20
C ASN A 428 -5.96 -9.92 -23.55
N GLY A 429 -5.88 -9.17 -24.64
CA GLY A 429 -5.88 -9.74 -26.00
C GLY A 429 -4.66 -10.63 -26.33
N SER A 430 -3.68 -10.72 -25.45
CA SER A 430 -2.52 -11.63 -25.47
C SER A 430 -1.93 -11.69 -24.03
N ASP A 431 -0.88 -12.47 -23.78
CA ASP A 431 -0.12 -12.61 -22.50
C ASP A 431 -0.94 -12.37 -21.22
N ASN A 432 -1.54 -13.44 -20.71
CA ASN A 432 -2.36 -13.39 -19.50
C ASN A 432 -1.74 -14.20 -18.37
N PHE A 433 -1.76 -13.62 -17.17
CA PHE A 433 -1.34 -14.27 -15.94
C PHE A 433 -2.41 -14.04 -14.86
N GLY A 434 -2.98 -15.12 -14.36
CA GLY A 434 -4.01 -15.13 -13.31
C GLY A 434 -3.72 -16.17 -12.24
N ILE A 435 -4.63 -16.28 -11.29
CA ILE A 435 -4.64 -17.31 -10.25
C ILE A 435 -5.84 -18.21 -10.50
N ASN A 436 -5.65 -19.53 -10.42
CA ASN A 436 -6.76 -20.47 -10.38
C ASN A 436 -7.15 -20.73 -8.93
N ASP A 437 -8.43 -20.53 -8.62
CA ASP A 437 -9.01 -21.00 -7.36
C ASP A 437 -9.22 -22.53 -7.38
N LYS A 438 -9.83 -23.08 -6.33
CA LYS A 438 -10.12 -24.53 -6.24
C LYS A 438 -11.18 -25.00 -7.24
N GLN A 439 -11.99 -24.09 -7.78
CA GLN A 439 -13.11 -24.37 -8.68
C GLN A 439 -12.75 -24.04 -10.15
N SER A 440 -11.51 -23.66 -10.41
CA SER A 440 -10.96 -23.26 -11.72
C SER A 440 -11.48 -21.92 -12.28
N HIS A 441 -11.98 -21.03 -11.42
CA HIS A 441 -12.14 -19.61 -11.76
C HIS A 441 -10.76 -18.96 -11.92
N GLN A 442 -10.64 -18.03 -12.88
CA GLN A 442 -9.41 -17.29 -13.11
C GLN A 442 -9.50 -15.93 -12.44
N LEU A 443 -8.64 -15.68 -11.46
CA LEU A 443 -8.67 -14.52 -10.59
C LEU A 443 -7.46 -13.60 -10.81
N ILE A 444 -7.65 -12.30 -10.57
CA ILE A 444 -6.59 -11.29 -10.48
C ILE A 444 -6.30 -10.92 -9.02
N ILE A 445 -7.29 -11.02 -8.14
CA ILE A 445 -7.16 -10.96 -6.69
C ILE A 445 -7.81 -12.22 -6.12
N ASP A 446 -7.06 -12.95 -5.30
CA ASP A 446 -7.48 -14.18 -4.65
C ASP A 446 -7.34 -14.00 -3.13
N THR A 447 -8.46 -14.07 -2.41
CA THR A 447 -8.48 -13.90 -0.95
C THR A 447 -8.48 -15.25 -0.25
N ARG A 448 -7.69 -15.40 0.80
CA ARG A 448 -7.48 -16.69 1.48
C ARG A 448 -7.39 -16.54 3.00
N PRO A 449 -7.73 -17.59 3.77
CA PRO A 449 -7.41 -17.66 5.19
C PRO A 449 -5.91 -17.44 5.43
N GLU A 450 -5.49 -17.27 6.69
CA GLU A 450 -4.06 -17.26 7.01
C GLU A 450 -3.31 -18.47 6.43
N VAL A 451 -2.07 -18.22 5.99
CA VAL A 451 -1.26 -19.23 5.29
C VAL A 451 -1.12 -20.49 6.13
N SER A 452 -1.51 -21.62 5.56
CA SER A 452 -1.34 -22.94 6.17
C SER A 452 -0.14 -23.69 5.57
N ASN A 453 0.33 -24.73 6.26
CA ASN A 453 1.45 -25.52 5.75
C ASN A 453 1.04 -26.27 4.47
N ASN A 454 1.84 -26.11 3.41
CA ASN A 454 1.58 -26.58 2.04
C ASN A 454 0.43 -25.86 1.33
N ASP A 455 0.01 -24.69 1.80
CA ASP A 455 -0.89 -23.84 1.02
C ASP A 455 -0.24 -23.50 -0.33
N THR A 456 -1.03 -23.49 -1.40
CA THR A 456 -0.52 -23.42 -2.78
C THR A 456 -1.31 -22.42 -3.61
N ILE A 457 -0.64 -21.39 -4.14
CA ILE A 457 -1.18 -20.54 -5.19
C ILE A 457 -0.94 -21.22 -6.53
N HIS A 458 -2.01 -21.50 -7.26
CA HIS A 458 -1.94 -22.06 -8.60
C HIS A 458 -2.02 -20.94 -9.61
N TYR A 459 -0.95 -20.69 -10.38
CA TYR A 459 -1.02 -19.68 -11.43
C TYR A 459 -1.61 -20.27 -12.71
N ASN A 460 -2.35 -19.43 -13.43
CA ASN A 460 -2.84 -19.69 -14.76
C ASN A 460 -2.17 -18.76 -15.78
N MET A 461 -1.74 -19.30 -16.91
CA MET A 461 -1.23 -18.49 -18.00
C MET A 461 -1.86 -18.87 -19.34
N ASN A 462 -2.18 -17.87 -20.16
CA ASN A 462 -2.72 -18.12 -21.49
C ASN A 462 -2.30 -17.03 -22.50
N LEU A 463 -2.45 -17.34 -23.79
CA LEU A 463 -2.12 -16.44 -24.93
C LEU A 463 -0.69 -15.86 -24.91
N LEU A 464 0.26 -16.61 -24.32
CA LEU A 464 1.67 -16.24 -24.22
C LEU A 464 2.40 -16.28 -25.58
N ARG A 465 3.28 -15.30 -25.80
CA ARG A 465 4.16 -15.21 -26.97
C ARG A 465 5.49 -15.93 -26.79
N TYR A 466 6.13 -16.32 -27.90
CA TYR A 466 7.50 -16.86 -27.93
C TYR A 466 8.53 -15.77 -27.62
N GLN A 467 8.84 -15.60 -26.33
CA GLN A 467 9.79 -14.61 -25.83
C GLN A 467 10.29 -14.99 -24.42
N ASN A 468 11.19 -14.16 -23.89
CA ASN A 468 11.64 -14.24 -22.51
C ASN A 468 10.74 -13.39 -21.61
N TYR A 469 10.51 -13.90 -20.40
CA TYR A 469 9.69 -13.28 -19.37
C TYR A 469 10.45 -13.24 -18.04
N ARG A 470 9.99 -12.37 -17.15
CA ARG A 470 10.43 -12.30 -15.77
C ARG A 470 9.22 -12.17 -14.86
N PHE A 471 9.12 -13.02 -13.85
CA PHE A 471 8.27 -12.75 -12.70
C PHE A 471 9.03 -11.92 -11.67
N LYS A 472 8.32 -10.98 -11.07
CA LYS A 472 8.70 -10.30 -9.84
C LYS A 472 7.67 -10.65 -8.78
N PHE A 473 8.11 -11.39 -7.77
CA PHE A 473 7.34 -11.69 -6.57
C PHE A 473 7.76 -10.77 -5.44
N TYR A 474 6.81 -10.32 -4.64
CA TYR A 474 7.08 -9.59 -3.41
C TYR A 474 5.93 -9.80 -2.45
N ALA A 475 6.27 -9.75 -1.17
CA ALA A 475 5.33 -9.94 -0.09
C ALA A 475 5.25 -8.66 0.74
N GLU A 476 4.05 -8.28 1.15
CA GLU A 476 3.77 -7.09 1.93
C GLU A 476 3.08 -7.48 3.23
N ASN A 477 3.56 -6.96 4.37
CA ASN A 477 3.10 -7.30 5.73
C ASN A 477 2.92 -8.82 5.96
N PHE A 478 3.76 -9.64 5.32
CA PHE A 478 3.66 -11.09 5.30
C PHE A 478 4.25 -11.71 6.58
N PHE A 479 3.66 -12.80 7.06
CA PHE A 479 4.04 -13.43 8.32
C PHE A 479 5.48 -13.98 8.31
N GLY A 480 6.24 -13.72 9.37
CA GLY A 480 7.68 -14.01 9.44
C GLY A 480 8.07 -15.49 9.53
N ASN A 481 7.13 -16.42 9.75
CA ASN A 481 7.37 -17.86 9.85
C ASN A 481 6.94 -18.64 8.59
N VAL A 482 6.76 -17.97 7.45
CA VAL A 482 6.35 -18.60 6.19
C VAL A 482 7.49 -18.54 5.18
N GLN A 483 7.84 -19.69 4.60
CA GLN A 483 8.72 -19.77 3.43
C GLN A 483 7.89 -20.05 2.18
N ALA A 484 8.28 -19.50 1.04
CA ALA A 484 7.62 -19.70 -0.24
C ALA A 484 8.59 -20.28 -1.27
N TRP A 485 8.10 -21.19 -2.12
CA TRP A 485 8.85 -21.72 -3.26
C TRP A 485 8.02 -21.64 -4.54
N LEU A 486 8.61 -21.10 -5.60
CA LEU A 486 8.09 -21.22 -6.95
C LEU A 486 8.44 -22.60 -7.51
N LEU A 487 7.44 -23.34 -7.95
CA LEU A 487 7.60 -24.59 -8.68
C LEU A 487 7.34 -24.32 -10.17
N ASP A 488 8.29 -24.70 -11.03
CA ASP A 488 8.15 -24.69 -12.49
C ASP A 488 7.96 -26.13 -13.00
N ASN A 489 6.74 -26.49 -13.37
CA ASN A 489 6.37 -27.81 -13.88
C ASN A 489 6.98 -28.12 -15.26
N PHE A 490 7.45 -27.12 -16.02
CA PHE A 490 8.12 -27.36 -17.29
C PHE A 490 9.60 -27.70 -17.08
N LEU A 491 10.29 -26.95 -16.23
CA LEU A 491 11.71 -27.17 -15.93
C LEU A 491 11.95 -28.21 -14.83
N GLN A 492 10.90 -28.57 -14.08
CA GLN A 492 10.97 -29.44 -12.90
C GLN A 492 11.94 -28.86 -11.84
N THR A 493 11.87 -27.55 -11.64
CA THR A 493 12.74 -26.81 -10.70
C THR A 493 11.92 -26.13 -9.61
N GLU A 494 12.55 -25.99 -8.44
CA GLU A 494 12.04 -25.17 -7.34
C GLU A 494 12.98 -23.98 -7.11
N ALA A 495 12.41 -22.79 -6.89
CA ALA A 495 13.16 -21.58 -6.55
C ALA A 495 12.60 -20.96 -5.26
N PRO A 496 13.45 -20.66 -4.25
CA PRO A 496 12.98 -20.00 -3.04
C PRO A 496 12.54 -18.57 -3.36
N LEU A 497 11.47 -18.12 -2.72
CA LEU A 497 10.95 -16.76 -2.82
C LEU A 497 11.03 -16.10 -1.44
N ASN A 498 11.46 -14.84 -1.44
CA ASN A 498 11.47 -13.99 -0.26
C ASN A 498 10.03 -13.64 0.16
N THR A 499 9.76 -13.81 1.44
CA THR A 499 8.49 -13.45 2.09
C THR A 499 8.64 -12.25 3.03
N SER A 500 9.84 -11.68 3.16
CA SER A 500 10.14 -10.56 4.06
C SER A 500 10.81 -9.39 3.31
N GLY A 501 9.99 -8.52 2.71
CA GLY A 501 10.39 -7.19 2.20
C GLY A 501 11.22 -7.16 0.91
N ASP A 502 12.01 -8.18 0.61
CA ASP A 502 12.81 -8.24 -0.62
C ASP A 502 12.05 -8.86 -1.79
N THR A 503 12.20 -8.27 -2.98
CA THR A 503 11.61 -8.80 -4.22
C THR A 503 12.38 -10.01 -4.75
N SER A 504 11.69 -11.06 -5.15
CA SER A 504 12.27 -12.22 -5.84
C SER A 504 12.03 -12.13 -7.34
N LEU A 505 13.07 -12.35 -8.14
CA LEU A 505 12.99 -12.34 -9.61
C LEU A 505 13.18 -13.75 -10.16
N TYR A 506 12.31 -14.16 -11.10
CA TYR A 506 12.41 -15.44 -11.77
C TYR A 506 12.29 -15.28 -13.29
N ASN A 507 13.36 -15.58 -14.03
CA ASN A 507 13.37 -15.50 -15.49
C ASN A 507 12.95 -16.83 -16.11
N PHE A 508 12.11 -16.78 -17.15
CA PHE A 508 11.74 -17.96 -17.93
C PHE A 508 11.51 -17.62 -19.40
N SER A 509 11.57 -18.62 -20.27
CA SER A 509 11.30 -18.47 -21.70
C SER A 509 10.09 -19.30 -22.15
N ILE A 510 9.35 -18.78 -23.12
CA ILE A 510 8.37 -19.54 -23.89
C ILE A 510 8.97 -19.86 -25.25
N ASN A 511 8.96 -21.14 -25.64
CA ASN A 511 9.58 -21.63 -26.86
C ASN A 511 8.64 -22.59 -27.60
N SER A 512 9.14 -23.23 -28.65
CA SER A 512 8.34 -24.13 -29.48
C SER A 512 7.76 -25.35 -28.75
N ASN A 513 8.28 -25.72 -27.57
CA ASN A 513 7.73 -26.81 -26.77
C ASN A 513 6.37 -26.39 -26.15
N PRO A 514 5.27 -27.11 -26.44
CA PRO A 514 3.95 -26.80 -25.87
C PRO A 514 3.92 -26.76 -24.34
N ALA A 515 4.73 -27.55 -23.64
CA ALA A 515 4.79 -27.55 -22.18
C ALA A 515 5.36 -26.24 -21.62
N SER A 516 6.16 -25.49 -22.40
CA SER A 516 6.68 -24.19 -21.96
C SER A 516 5.56 -23.15 -21.77
N LYS A 517 4.42 -23.31 -22.46
CA LYS A 517 3.21 -22.47 -22.41
C LYS A 517 2.02 -23.16 -21.72
N ALA A 518 2.26 -24.23 -20.96
CA ALA A 518 1.20 -24.89 -20.19
C ALA A 518 0.58 -23.90 -19.20
N ALA A 519 -0.76 -23.91 -19.09
CA ALA A 519 -1.48 -22.93 -18.29
C ALA A 519 -1.13 -23.03 -16.81
N ASP A 520 -0.87 -24.25 -16.33
CA ASP A 520 -0.55 -24.62 -14.96
C ASP A 520 0.97 -24.79 -14.74
N ARG A 521 1.81 -24.16 -15.56
CA ARG A 521 3.28 -24.32 -15.47
C ARG A 521 3.82 -23.91 -14.10
N PHE A 522 3.24 -22.89 -13.46
CA PHE A 522 3.77 -22.32 -12.23
C PHE A 522 2.79 -22.44 -11.06
N LYS A 523 3.33 -22.73 -9.89
CA LYS A 523 2.62 -22.61 -8.61
C LYS A 523 3.59 -22.16 -7.53
N VAL A 524 3.08 -21.47 -6.51
CA VAL A 524 3.84 -21.12 -5.32
C VAL A 524 3.33 -21.95 -4.17
N VAL A 525 4.23 -22.67 -3.49
CA VAL A 525 3.91 -23.46 -2.30
C VAL A 525 4.48 -22.75 -1.08
N PHE A 526 3.64 -22.53 -0.07
CA PHE A 526 4.05 -22.02 1.22
C PHE A 526 4.30 -23.18 2.20
N LYS A 527 5.39 -23.12 2.96
CA LYS A 527 5.62 -24.02 4.09
C LYS A 527 5.89 -23.19 5.33
N LEU A 528 5.29 -23.60 6.44
CA LEU A 528 5.57 -22.97 7.72
C LEU A 528 6.96 -23.41 8.18
N ALA A 529 7.77 -22.46 8.65
CA ALA A 529 9.04 -22.75 9.30
C ALA A 529 8.75 -23.61 10.54
N VAL A 530 9.12 -24.89 10.48
CA VAL A 530 9.03 -25.79 11.63
C VAL A 530 10.11 -25.35 12.61
N VAL A 531 9.70 -24.82 13.76
CA VAL A 531 10.63 -24.53 14.85
C VAL A 531 11.06 -25.86 15.44
N VAL A 532 12.35 -26.18 15.28
CA VAL A 532 12.96 -27.28 16.04
C VAL A 532 13.28 -26.71 17.42
N PRO A 533 12.73 -27.26 18.52
CA PRO A 533 13.01 -26.76 19.85
C PRO A 533 14.52 -26.73 20.10
N VAL A 534 15.05 -25.57 20.50
CA VAL A 534 16.48 -25.46 20.80
C VAL A 534 16.81 -26.39 21.97
N ARG A 535 17.82 -27.25 21.79
CA ARG A 535 18.25 -28.16 22.86
C ARG A 535 19.48 -27.61 23.56
N PHE A 536 19.33 -27.12 24.79
CA PHE A 536 20.46 -26.82 25.67
C PHE A 536 21.19 -28.11 26.03
N VAL A 537 22.45 -28.22 25.63
CA VAL A 537 23.31 -29.36 25.96
C VAL A 537 23.87 -29.19 27.37
N ASN A 538 24.33 -27.98 27.70
CA ASN A 538 24.84 -27.67 29.03
C ASN A 538 24.73 -26.17 29.33
N VAL A 539 24.51 -25.85 30.60
CA VAL A 539 24.64 -24.49 31.14
C VAL A 539 25.50 -24.58 32.40
N THR A 540 26.43 -23.65 32.56
CA THR A 540 27.31 -23.58 33.73
C THR A 540 27.43 -22.12 34.18
N ALA A 541 27.59 -21.92 35.49
CA ALA A 541 27.89 -20.61 36.06
C ALA A 541 28.96 -20.76 37.14
N SER A 542 30.01 -19.94 37.09
CA SER A 542 31.13 -20.00 38.03
C SER A 542 31.53 -18.61 38.51
N ARG A 543 31.72 -18.45 39.82
CA ARG A 543 32.22 -17.19 40.40
C ARG A 543 33.72 -17.03 40.11
N ASN A 544 34.10 -15.84 39.66
CA ASN A 544 35.46 -15.44 39.38
C ASN A 544 36.13 -14.83 40.63
N VAL A 545 37.46 -14.67 40.60
CA VAL A 545 38.25 -14.11 41.73
C VAL A 545 37.87 -12.65 42.04
N ASN A 546 37.42 -11.88 41.04
CA ASN A 546 36.96 -10.50 41.17
C ASN A 546 35.46 -10.39 41.53
N SER A 547 34.90 -11.42 42.15
CA SER A 547 33.51 -11.49 42.62
C SER A 547 32.44 -11.55 41.52
N THR A 548 32.75 -11.33 40.24
CA THR A 548 31.81 -11.50 39.11
C THR A 548 31.45 -12.98 38.87
N ILE A 549 30.38 -13.27 38.11
CA ILE A 549 29.99 -14.63 37.73
C ILE A 549 30.04 -14.78 36.21
N THR A 550 30.74 -15.80 35.72
CA THR A 550 30.73 -16.18 34.29
C THR A 550 29.69 -17.25 34.06
N ILE A 551 28.74 -17.01 33.14
CA ILE A 551 27.71 -17.93 32.69
C ILE A 551 28.07 -18.41 31.28
N LYS A 552 28.07 -19.72 31.05
CA LYS A 552 28.33 -20.32 29.74
C LYS A 552 27.22 -21.29 29.38
N TRP A 553 26.74 -21.25 28.15
CA TRP A 553 25.80 -22.24 27.63
C TRP A 553 26.24 -22.81 26.28
N HIS A 554 25.94 -24.09 26.09
CA HIS A 554 26.18 -24.84 24.88
C HIS A 554 24.85 -25.40 24.37
N ILE A 555 24.59 -25.23 23.08
CA ILE A 555 23.36 -25.67 22.40
C ILE A 555 23.68 -26.70 21.31
N ALA A 556 22.73 -27.59 21.03
CA ALA A 556 22.92 -28.65 20.04
C ALA A 556 22.78 -28.14 18.60
N ASN A 557 21.88 -27.17 18.39
CA ASN A 557 21.58 -26.52 17.12
C ASN A 557 21.07 -25.10 17.42
N GLU A 558 21.30 -24.18 16.49
CA GLU A 558 20.79 -22.80 16.55
C GLU A 558 19.94 -22.54 15.29
N GLU A 559 18.80 -23.20 15.20
CA GLU A 559 17.87 -23.02 14.09
C GLU A 559 16.66 -22.21 14.54
N ASN A 560 16.31 -21.16 13.79
CA ASN A 560 15.15 -20.30 14.04
C ASN A 560 15.16 -19.57 15.41
N ILE A 561 16.34 -19.31 15.97
CA ILE A 561 16.49 -18.55 17.23
C ILE A 561 16.85 -17.10 16.92
N GLU A 562 16.10 -16.17 17.52
CA GLU A 562 16.37 -14.74 17.44
C GLU A 562 17.44 -14.33 18.46
N LYS A 563 17.27 -14.77 19.72
CA LYS A 563 18.11 -14.34 20.85
C LYS A 563 17.98 -15.22 22.09
N TYR A 564 18.85 -14.95 23.06
CA TYR A 564 18.89 -15.55 24.38
C TYR A 564 18.82 -14.49 25.47
N ASP A 565 17.91 -14.67 26.42
CA ASP A 565 17.87 -13.91 27.67
C ASP A 565 18.57 -14.69 28.78
N VAL A 566 19.57 -14.08 29.42
CA VAL A 566 20.16 -14.59 30.66
C VAL A 566 19.34 -14.05 31.81
N GLU A 567 18.73 -14.93 32.60
CA GLU A 567 17.89 -14.54 33.72
C GLU A 567 18.48 -15.00 35.05
N ARG A 568 18.31 -14.17 36.09
CA ARG A 568 18.83 -14.39 37.45
C ARG A 568 17.72 -14.36 38.50
N SER A 569 17.85 -15.17 39.54
CA SER A 569 16.98 -15.21 40.72
C SER A 569 17.77 -15.37 42.02
N ALA A 570 17.22 -14.90 43.15
CA ALA A 570 17.74 -15.09 44.50
C ALA A 570 17.27 -16.41 45.17
N SER A 571 16.17 -17.01 44.70
CA SER A 571 15.44 -18.06 45.41
C SER A 571 15.00 -19.22 44.52
N SER A 572 15.63 -19.44 43.36
CA SER A 572 15.26 -20.40 42.31
C SER A 572 13.87 -20.18 41.65
N THR A 573 13.17 -19.14 42.07
CA THR A 573 11.86 -18.68 41.56
C THR A 573 11.91 -17.16 41.36
N GLY A 574 11.07 -16.59 40.49
CA GLY A 574 11.09 -15.14 40.22
C GLY A 574 12.37 -14.69 39.48
N PHE A 575 12.57 -15.21 38.27
CA PHE A 575 13.71 -14.85 37.43
C PHE A 575 13.51 -13.49 36.77
N ALA A 576 14.54 -12.65 36.81
CA ALA A 576 14.60 -11.38 36.11
C ALA A 576 15.71 -11.40 35.06
N LYS A 577 15.44 -10.85 33.88
CA LYS A 577 16.45 -10.68 32.82
C LYS A 577 17.58 -9.78 33.33
N VAL A 578 18.80 -10.27 33.19
CA VAL A 578 20.03 -9.52 33.52
C VAL A 578 20.84 -9.19 32.28
N TYR A 579 20.78 -10.02 31.23
CA TYR A 579 21.45 -9.78 29.95
C TYR A 579 20.67 -10.35 28.76
N GLU A 580 20.97 -9.85 27.57
CA GLU A 580 20.51 -10.36 26.27
C GLU A 580 21.73 -10.69 25.41
N ALA A 581 21.67 -11.81 24.68
CA ALA A 581 22.65 -12.18 23.67
C ALA A 581 21.92 -12.52 22.36
N THR A 582 22.30 -11.89 21.25
CA THR A 582 21.78 -12.20 19.91
C THR A 582 22.28 -13.57 19.45
N ALA A 583 21.44 -14.32 18.73
CA ALA A 583 21.90 -15.55 18.07
C ALA A 583 22.93 -15.21 16.97
N THR A 584 23.98 -16.01 16.84
CA THR A 584 25.14 -15.73 15.96
C THR A 584 25.52 -16.92 15.07
N ASN A 585 24.65 -17.91 14.96
CA ASN A 585 24.91 -19.26 14.48
C ASN A 585 26.08 -19.96 15.20
N SER A 586 26.25 -19.70 16.49
CA SER A 586 27.27 -20.33 17.34
C SER A 586 26.65 -21.42 18.20
N SER A 587 27.39 -22.48 18.51
CA SER A 587 26.97 -23.48 19.50
C SER A 587 27.36 -23.12 20.94
N ASN A 588 28.22 -22.11 21.12
CA ASN A 588 28.80 -21.73 22.40
C ASN A 588 28.63 -20.25 22.68
N TYR A 589 28.18 -19.96 23.90
CA TYR A 589 27.97 -18.60 24.37
C TYR A 589 28.53 -18.40 25.77
N LEU A 590 28.88 -17.15 26.06
CA LEU A 590 29.46 -16.71 27.32
C LEU A 590 28.92 -15.33 27.67
N GLN A 591 28.50 -15.16 28.92
CA GLN A 591 28.11 -13.88 29.48
C GLN A 591 28.68 -13.70 30.89
N ILE A 592 29.04 -12.46 31.25
CA ILE A 592 29.53 -12.12 32.59
C ILE A 592 28.48 -11.29 33.31
N ASP A 593 28.08 -11.76 34.49
CA ASP A 593 27.33 -10.97 35.46
C ASP A 593 28.31 -10.20 36.36
N ALA A 594 28.40 -8.89 36.10
CA ALA A 594 29.32 -7.98 36.78
C ALA A 594 28.86 -7.58 38.19
N ALA A 595 27.58 -7.79 38.53
CA ALA A 595 27.01 -7.39 39.81
C ALA A 595 26.11 -8.50 40.39
N PRO A 596 26.67 -9.69 40.69
CA PRO A 596 25.91 -10.80 41.23
C PRO A 596 25.37 -10.45 42.63
N LEU A 597 24.30 -11.13 43.03
CA LEU A 597 23.74 -10.99 44.37
C LEU A 597 24.77 -11.45 45.43
N PRO A 598 24.77 -10.84 46.62
CA PRO A 598 25.68 -11.21 47.70
C PRO A 598 25.41 -12.62 48.24
N LEU A 599 24.19 -13.14 48.06
CA LEU A 599 23.77 -14.48 48.47
C LEU A 599 23.85 -15.49 47.31
N ASN A 600 23.01 -16.53 47.36
CA ASN A 600 22.87 -17.48 46.27
C ASN A 600 22.40 -16.78 44.99
N ASN A 601 23.00 -17.15 43.86
CA ASN A 601 22.57 -16.71 42.54
C ASN A 601 22.09 -17.93 41.75
N TYR A 602 20.90 -17.87 41.19
CA TYR A 602 20.35 -18.89 40.31
C TYR A 602 20.26 -18.31 38.90
N TYR A 603 20.80 -19.01 37.90
CA TYR A 603 20.74 -18.59 36.50
C TYR A 603 20.01 -19.61 35.64
N ARG A 604 19.26 -19.12 34.65
CA ARG A 604 18.76 -19.91 33.53
C ARG A 604 18.86 -19.10 32.25
N ILE A 605 18.92 -19.79 31.11
CA ILE A 605 18.90 -19.18 29.79
C ILE A 605 17.52 -19.40 29.20
N LYS A 606 16.93 -18.34 28.65
CA LYS A 606 15.68 -18.37 27.90
C LYS A 606 15.99 -18.09 26.44
N ALA A 607 15.88 -19.10 25.60
CA ALA A 607 15.94 -18.91 24.15
C ALA A 607 14.60 -18.40 23.64
N ILE A 608 14.64 -17.46 22.68
CA ILE A 608 13.47 -16.86 22.05
C ILE A 608 13.60 -17.09 20.54
N GLY A 609 12.64 -17.82 19.96
CA GLY A 609 12.57 -18.09 18.53
C GLY A 609 12.12 -16.89 17.70
N LEU A 610 12.38 -16.92 16.40
CA LEU A 610 11.89 -15.91 15.44
C LEU A 610 10.35 -15.80 15.41
N ASN A 611 9.64 -16.81 15.91
CA ASN A 611 8.18 -16.85 16.08
C ASN A 611 7.71 -16.46 17.49
N GLY A 612 8.62 -16.07 18.39
CA GLY A 612 8.33 -15.73 19.78
C GLY A 612 8.23 -16.92 20.75
N GLU A 613 8.42 -18.16 20.29
CA GLU A 613 8.41 -19.34 21.17
C GLU A 613 9.61 -19.30 22.14
N THR A 614 9.39 -19.76 23.38
CA THR A 614 10.42 -19.70 24.43
C THR A 614 10.79 -21.07 24.96
N THR A 615 12.08 -21.38 24.98
CA THR A 615 12.62 -22.60 25.61
C THR A 615 13.61 -22.23 26.71
N TYR A 616 13.53 -22.90 27.86
CA TYR A 616 14.41 -22.63 29.01
C TYR A 616 15.46 -23.73 29.16
N SER A 617 16.65 -23.34 29.60
CA SER A 617 17.68 -24.26 30.08
C SER A 617 17.36 -24.79 31.48
N ASN A 618 18.15 -25.77 31.93
CA ASN A 618 18.26 -26.11 33.35
C ASN A 618 18.75 -24.90 34.17
N ILE A 619 18.38 -24.85 35.45
CA ILE A 619 18.81 -23.81 36.39
C ILE A 619 20.17 -24.20 37.00
N VAL A 620 21.12 -23.27 37.00
CA VAL A 620 22.43 -23.43 37.66
C VAL A 620 22.54 -22.51 38.87
N LYS A 621 23.14 -23.01 39.96
CA LYS A 621 23.28 -22.29 41.23
C LYS A 621 24.75 -21.93 41.51
N VAL A 622 24.99 -20.68 41.93
CA VAL A 622 26.28 -20.20 42.43
C VAL A 622 26.12 -19.74 43.88
N LEU A 623 27.01 -20.22 44.75
CA LEU A 623 27.00 -19.92 46.18
C LEU A 623 27.49 -18.48 46.49
N PRO A 624 27.21 -17.95 47.71
CA PRO A 624 27.72 -16.66 48.16
C PRO A 624 29.25 -16.59 48.13
N GLU A 625 29.78 -15.39 48.02
CA GLU A 625 31.22 -15.14 48.14
C GLU A 625 31.69 -15.42 49.58
N LYS A 626 32.72 -16.26 49.76
CA LYS A 626 33.31 -16.51 51.07
C LYS A 626 34.09 -15.26 51.51
N SER A 627 33.51 -14.46 52.42
CA SER A 627 34.22 -13.37 53.08
C SER A 627 35.31 -13.94 53.99
N HIS A 628 36.57 -13.56 53.80
CA HIS A 628 37.62 -13.85 54.79
C HIS A 628 37.42 -12.90 55.99
N SER A 629 37.00 -13.41 57.14
CA SER A 629 36.96 -12.65 58.40
C SER A 629 38.38 -12.37 58.90
N ALA A 630 38.68 -11.14 59.31
CA ALA A 630 40.00 -10.76 59.81
C ALA A 630 39.93 -10.32 61.28
N ILE A 631 40.84 -10.83 62.11
CA ILE A 631 41.15 -10.25 63.43
C ILE A 631 42.50 -9.51 63.35
N SER A 632 42.77 -8.61 64.29
CA SER A 632 44.12 -8.03 64.50
C SER A 632 44.36 -7.78 65.98
N VAL A 633 45.63 -7.72 66.39
CA VAL A 633 46.04 -7.55 67.80
C VAL A 633 46.76 -6.22 67.99
N TYR A 634 46.48 -5.51 69.10
CA TYR A 634 47.08 -4.21 69.40
C TYR A 634 47.16 -3.92 70.91
N PRO A 635 48.19 -3.20 71.39
CA PRO A 635 49.44 -2.96 70.68
C PRO A 635 50.22 -4.28 70.50
N ASN A 636 50.99 -4.39 69.42
CA ASN A 636 51.95 -5.46 69.22
C ASN A 636 53.31 -4.82 68.88
N PRO A 637 54.31 -4.79 69.80
CA PRO A 637 54.36 -5.57 71.05
C PRO A 637 53.46 -5.08 72.21
N VAL A 638 53.03 -6.00 73.08
CA VAL A 638 52.20 -5.74 74.28
C VAL A 638 53.09 -5.37 75.47
N ALA A 639 53.09 -4.11 75.91
CA ALA A 639 53.93 -3.65 77.03
C ALA A 639 53.26 -3.74 78.41
N ASN A 640 51.95 -3.46 78.50
CA ASN A 640 51.25 -3.30 79.79
C ASN A 640 50.45 -4.55 80.22
N LYS A 641 50.88 -5.74 79.77
CA LYS A 641 50.17 -7.03 79.97
C LYS A 641 48.67 -6.94 79.66
N THR A 642 48.29 -6.15 78.67
CA THR A 642 46.90 -5.94 78.24
C THR A 642 46.86 -6.04 76.72
N LEU A 643 46.22 -7.09 76.21
CA LEU A 643 46.11 -7.39 74.79
C LEU A 643 44.76 -6.88 74.25
N GLY A 644 44.79 -5.97 73.29
CA GLY A 644 43.62 -5.60 72.49
C GLY A 644 43.47 -6.50 71.27
N ILE A 645 42.24 -6.87 70.94
CA ILE A 645 41.86 -7.60 69.73
C ILE A 645 40.82 -6.77 69.00
N TYR A 646 41.05 -6.48 67.73
CA TYR A 646 40.10 -5.83 66.85
C TYR A 646 39.49 -6.86 65.90
N PHE A 647 38.17 -6.97 65.90
CA PHE A 647 37.39 -7.84 65.02
C PHE A 647 36.94 -7.02 63.81
N ASN A 648 37.23 -7.52 62.61
CA ASN A 648 36.80 -6.94 61.35
C ASN A 648 36.04 -7.97 60.52
N ASN A 649 34.73 -7.75 60.38
CA ASN A 649 33.81 -8.60 59.64
C ASN A 649 33.75 -10.05 60.17
N VAL A 650 33.82 -10.18 61.50
CA VAL A 650 33.59 -11.45 62.23
C VAL A 650 32.11 -11.53 62.58
N GLN A 651 31.48 -12.69 62.31
CA GLN A 651 30.05 -12.89 62.56
C GLN A 651 29.73 -12.70 64.05
N PRO A 652 28.64 -12.01 64.43
CA PRO A 652 28.23 -11.90 65.82
C PRO A 652 27.96 -13.28 66.45
N GLY A 653 28.36 -13.44 67.71
CA GLY A 653 28.14 -14.65 68.49
C GLY A 653 29.25 -14.93 69.51
N PRO A 654 29.16 -16.08 70.20
CA PRO A 654 30.10 -16.46 71.24
C PRO A 654 31.35 -17.13 70.65
N TYR A 655 32.53 -16.67 71.08
CA TYR A 655 33.83 -17.19 70.68
C TYR A 655 34.70 -17.54 71.89
N LEU A 656 35.68 -18.43 71.66
CA LEU A 656 36.74 -18.73 72.59
C LEU A 656 38.06 -18.13 72.07
N LEU A 657 38.61 -17.18 72.81
CA LEU A 657 39.89 -16.56 72.53
C LEU A 657 40.98 -17.25 73.37
N GLN A 658 42.11 -17.57 72.76
CA GLN A 658 43.22 -18.26 73.43
C GLN A 658 44.54 -17.58 73.13
N LEU A 659 45.37 -17.43 74.15
CA LEU A 659 46.79 -17.13 74.03
C LEU A 659 47.56 -18.44 74.14
N ILE A 660 48.39 -18.75 73.13
CA ILE A 660 49.15 -20.00 73.05
C ILE A 660 50.63 -19.70 72.75
N GLN A 661 51.53 -20.61 73.14
CA GLN A 661 52.94 -20.58 72.73
C GLN A 661 53.09 -21.06 71.27
N GLU A 662 54.29 -20.89 70.70
CA GLU A 662 54.62 -21.34 69.34
C GLU A 662 54.44 -22.85 69.14
N ASP A 663 54.64 -23.66 70.19
CA ASP A 663 54.41 -25.10 70.19
C ASP A 663 52.92 -25.50 70.33
N GLY A 664 52.01 -24.52 70.37
CA GLY A 664 50.57 -24.71 70.50
C GLY A 664 50.07 -24.91 71.93
N LYS A 665 50.95 -24.87 72.95
CA LYS A 665 50.56 -24.98 74.36
C LYS A 665 49.70 -23.77 74.76
N MET A 666 48.50 -24.04 75.25
CA MET A 666 47.58 -23.01 75.73
C MET A 666 48.06 -22.43 77.06
N LEU A 667 48.12 -21.10 77.13
CA LEU A 667 48.57 -20.35 78.29
C LEU A 667 47.42 -19.67 79.01
N GLN A 668 46.50 -19.08 78.24
CA GLN A 668 45.36 -18.35 78.78
C GLN A 668 44.20 -18.41 77.78
N GLN A 669 42.98 -18.32 78.28
CA GLN A 669 41.79 -18.26 77.44
C GLN A 669 40.71 -17.34 78.02
N ALA A 670 39.82 -16.86 77.17
CA ALA A 670 38.65 -16.07 77.53
C ALA A 670 37.47 -16.43 76.61
N ASN A 671 36.29 -16.62 77.20
CA ASN A 671 35.04 -16.65 76.44
C ASN A 671 34.63 -15.20 76.17
N ILE A 672 34.32 -14.88 74.91
CA ILE A 672 33.99 -13.53 74.47
C ILE A 672 32.71 -13.54 73.63
N GLU A 673 31.93 -12.48 73.73
CA GLU A 673 30.77 -12.25 72.86
C GLU A 673 31.12 -11.14 71.86
N VAL A 674 31.05 -11.46 70.57
CA VAL A 674 31.16 -10.46 69.50
C VAL A 674 29.73 -10.04 69.15
N ASN A 675 29.35 -8.81 69.46
CA ASN A 675 28.00 -8.29 69.28
C ASN A 675 27.81 -7.63 67.90
N THR A 676 28.89 -7.10 67.32
CA THR A 676 28.88 -6.37 66.05
C THR A 676 30.02 -6.83 65.14
N ALA A 677 29.84 -6.70 63.83
CA ALA A 677 30.85 -7.08 62.83
C ALA A 677 32.19 -6.32 62.98
N LEU A 678 32.17 -5.15 63.63
CA LEU A 678 33.34 -4.39 64.07
C LEU A 678 33.28 -4.23 65.59
N GLN A 679 34.25 -4.78 66.30
CA GLN A 679 34.31 -4.70 67.77
C GLN A 679 35.77 -4.72 68.22
N SER A 680 36.06 -4.09 69.36
CA SER A 680 37.32 -4.28 70.08
C SER A 680 37.09 -5.04 71.38
N PHE A 681 37.99 -5.96 71.73
CA PHE A 681 38.02 -6.65 73.01
C PHE A 681 39.38 -6.47 73.67
N SER A 682 39.41 -6.35 75.00
CA SER A 682 40.66 -6.25 75.76
C SER A 682 40.77 -7.43 76.72
N MET A 683 41.89 -8.15 76.62
CA MET A 683 42.21 -9.31 77.45
C MET A 683 43.41 -8.96 78.36
N PRO A 684 43.22 -8.86 79.68
CA PRO A 684 44.33 -8.76 80.61
C PRO A 684 45.12 -10.08 80.59
N LEU A 685 46.43 -9.97 80.45
CA LEU A 685 47.35 -11.11 80.39
C LEU A 685 47.92 -11.41 81.79
N ASP A 686 48.22 -12.68 82.06
CA ASP A 686 48.87 -13.09 83.30
C ASP A 686 50.23 -12.35 83.46
N LYS A 687 50.43 -11.72 84.63
CA LYS A 687 51.64 -10.94 84.94
C LYS A 687 52.91 -11.81 84.98
N SER A 688 52.77 -13.12 85.18
CA SER A 688 53.88 -14.08 85.19
C SER A 688 54.38 -14.47 83.79
N LEU A 689 53.70 -14.04 82.71
CA LEU A 689 54.10 -14.36 81.34
C LEU A 689 55.46 -13.71 80.98
N PRO A 690 56.47 -14.51 80.57
CA PRO A 690 57.75 -13.98 80.18
C PRO A 690 57.66 -13.17 78.88
N GLN A 691 58.63 -12.29 78.65
CA GLN A 691 58.77 -11.60 77.38
C GLN A 691 59.01 -12.62 76.27
N GLY A 692 58.33 -12.50 75.12
CA GLY A 692 58.46 -13.48 74.05
C GLY A 692 57.39 -13.39 72.96
N TYR A 693 57.46 -14.35 72.04
CA TYR A 693 56.52 -14.52 70.93
C TYR A 693 55.43 -15.53 71.29
N TYR A 694 54.19 -15.18 70.97
CA TYR A 694 52.98 -15.94 71.25
C TYR A 694 52.03 -15.88 70.06
N MET A 695 50.99 -16.72 70.08
CA MET A 695 49.90 -16.70 69.10
C MET A 695 48.57 -16.47 69.80
N VAL A 696 47.71 -15.66 69.19
CA VAL A 696 46.32 -15.44 69.59
C VAL A 696 45.42 -16.22 68.64
N ARG A 697 44.70 -17.20 69.17
CA ARG A 697 43.80 -18.07 68.43
C ARG A 697 42.35 -17.77 68.78
N LEU A 698 41.50 -17.60 67.77
CA LEU A 698 40.06 -17.44 67.92
C LEU A 698 39.34 -18.70 67.42
N LEU A 699 38.48 -19.27 68.27
CA LEU A 699 37.70 -20.47 67.99
C LEU A 699 36.19 -20.18 68.11
N LEU A 700 35.38 -20.89 67.33
CA LEU A 700 33.95 -21.04 67.56
C LEU A 700 33.69 -21.92 68.79
N HIS A 701 32.48 -21.88 69.34
CA HIS A 701 32.08 -22.71 70.50
C HIS A 701 32.20 -24.23 70.26
N ASN A 702 32.23 -24.67 69.00
CA ASN A 702 32.46 -26.05 68.58
C ASN A 702 33.97 -26.40 68.42
N ASN A 703 34.88 -25.52 68.87
CA ASN A 703 36.34 -25.60 68.73
C ASN A 703 36.90 -25.47 67.29
N GLU A 704 36.09 -25.06 66.31
CA GLU A 704 36.58 -24.78 64.96
C GLU A 704 37.39 -23.48 64.93
N GLN A 705 38.58 -23.50 64.31
CA GLN A 705 39.46 -22.34 64.27
C GLN A 705 39.00 -21.31 63.24
N VAL A 706 38.76 -20.09 63.72
CA VAL A 706 38.37 -18.94 62.90
C VAL A 706 39.59 -18.18 62.41
N ALA A 707 40.57 -17.96 63.30
CA ALA A 707 41.80 -17.24 62.97
C ALA A 707 42.92 -17.51 64.00
N ILE A 708 44.16 -17.27 63.60
CA ILE A 708 45.35 -17.31 64.47
C ILE A 708 46.32 -16.19 64.06
N ILE A 709 46.82 -15.40 65.02
CA ILE A 709 47.67 -14.23 64.77
C ILE A 709 48.84 -14.16 65.75
N PRO A 710 50.07 -13.87 65.29
CA PRO A 710 51.22 -13.69 66.16
C PRO A 710 51.13 -12.40 66.99
N VAL A 711 51.60 -12.48 68.24
CA VAL A 711 51.75 -11.33 69.13
C VAL A 711 53.07 -11.44 69.92
N THR A 712 53.76 -10.31 70.06
CA THR A 712 54.95 -10.19 70.90
C THR A 712 54.55 -9.55 72.22
N ILE A 713 54.99 -10.13 73.35
CA ILE A 713 54.77 -9.58 74.69
C ILE A 713 56.11 -9.08 75.23
N LEU A 714 56.14 -7.83 75.71
CA LEU A 714 57.28 -7.20 76.40
C LEU A 714 57.12 -7.25 77.92
#